data_AF-A0A423GAA9-F1
#
_entry.id   AF-A0A423GAA9-F1
#
_cell.length_a   1.000
_cell.length_b   1.000
_cell.length_c   1.000
_cell.angle_alpha   90.00
_cell.angle_beta   90.00
_cell.angle_gamma   90.00
#
_symmetry.space_group_name_H-M   'P 1'
#
loop_
_entity.id
_entity.type
_entity.pdbx_description
1 polymer ?
#
loop_
_entity_poly.entity_id
_entity_poly.type
_entity_poly.pdbx_seq_one_letter_code
_entity_poly.pdbx_strand_id
1 'polypeptide(L)'
;MSGPDIVMIRRPVLSGYQPIEALWFPAERFSEHERARLILSHWQTDAKAYRFADGDLLRFPKACARLCEGLAGWPLIRQGRTLCSARLSNEEMQHLAPADVWLVRGTQVSALHLRDATALAAGQWIDVSQYALLATYDCRDALPEPHAEPLGVQTDIREILGDSLAPVSPEREGVMRALLERQRQAAVDKATAAHRPPASASHSQGRGPLKDGLPGFIGVAVGTGIFAINALNGTRSPTTAPPAETVKPPRAVDPSGFDLDNALAWALIGTVFFVLFMLALMAGRAWVRRDGVRTTTGKATHVADAARPVQPSVPPRASGRPRGPARWRRWLTQLTRHSRLSALYGKRQAAYMQRMLDMFENGNLEEALRHAIPLGGGQGDAGQAFGTPTRRQDLTLSQHSAPGTRLLFEADLESHLKQVYRQSFERLDREGRIEEAVFVLAELLRARQEALDYLEKHQRHQQAADLALAWDMSASTIVRLLCLAGDWQRALQVARRDNAFADAVILLEKKWPEAAARLRLEWALALTEKGLWLQAVDVIWSLPAERERAAKWLLAAEAAGGSLAIGALVKRAILLPDTLTAYETWVEKLRSDPERVMDRATLAQALLAHKAYSPALAWLAAATVRAIICDQAGPQAHLTQNQLQALVKMSKDKLLQADLPGNGLPRNKRLNQGLERFSDPLSFTAPDRGVRAICDAVPLTDGRYLLALGEAGASVVEANGKCAFHFPVPTQVIVLGHSRQVALALARRGDVWRICKLDLVNRSASDLGVLMLDAFARTFDGTAWTVGRGTQLRVVDVGRRLETLWHVGDLPGQITSIRDDEHNESVFLQTPQQALLWHYRLPERRLLRREPLPVRRQAHSWQVFDAVGRTVELWIEDGVDDDPALMVYEGVTSKRYRLPGFNTESADPLHVYPFAQWLVIGFRVGEDEARWHFIHRSSDRLCAVMDWPLEHAQLRFVGSECVLFDHQGRLWQIDVARSTTAALSVQ
;
A
#
# COMPACT_ATOMS: atom_id res chain seq x y z
N MET A 1 -78.04 -1.53 -42.60
CA MET A 1 -77.54 -1.57 -41.21
C MET A 1 -76.17 -2.23 -41.26
N SER A 2 -75.10 -1.45 -41.22
CA SER A 2 -73.74 -1.98 -41.13
C SER A 2 -73.37 -2.03 -39.65
N GLY A 3 -73.05 -3.22 -39.14
CA GLY A 3 -72.43 -3.32 -37.81
C GLY A 3 -71.03 -2.67 -37.83
N PRO A 4 -70.50 -2.23 -36.68
CA PRO A 4 -69.12 -1.77 -36.62
C PRO A 4 -68.18 -2.92 -37.00
N ASP A 5 -67.22 -2.67 -37.89
CA ASP A 5 -66.18 -3.63 -38.22
C ASP A 5 -65.33 -3.93 -36.98
N ILE A 6 -65.59 -5.08 -36.35
CA ILE A 6 -64.83 -5.53 -35.18
C ILE A 6 -63.45 -6.00 -35.66
N VAL A 7 -62.45 -5.14 -35.49
CA VAL A 7 -61.04 -5.42 -35.77
C VAL A 7 -60.59 -6.60 -34.89
N MET A 8 -60.59 -7.81 -35.44
CA MET A 8 -60.10 -8.99 -34.71
C MET A 8 -58.57 -8.98 -34.64
N ILE A 9 -58.05 -8.78 -33.42
CA ILE A 9 -56.60 -8.85 -33.18
C ILE A 9 -56.09 -10.28 -33.33
N ARG A 10 -55.19 -10.51 -34.29
CA ARG A 10 -54.69 -11.86 -34.65
C ARG A 10 -53.76 -12.49 -33.62
N ARG A 11 -53.10 -11.68 -32.79
CA ARG A 11 -52.13 -12.11 -31.76
C ARG A 11 -52.36 -11.34 -30.44
N PRO A 12 -53.34 -11.74 -29.63
CA PRO A 12 -53.80 -10.94 -28.49
C PRO A 12 -52.91 -11.01 -27.24
N VAL A 13 -51.81 -11.77 -27.27
CA VAL A 13 -50.90 -11.98 -26.13
C VAL A 13 -49.45 -11.82 -26.60
N LEU A 14 -48.63 -11.17 -25.78
CA LEU A 14 -47.17 -11.11 -25.94
C LEU A 14 -46.51 -12.35 -25.34
N SER A 15 -45.55 -12.93 -26.07
CA SER A 15 -44.81 -14.13 -25.64
C SER A 15 -43.29 -13.97 -25.82
N GLY A 16 -42.54 -14.75 -25.06
CA GLY A 16 -41.08 -14.71 -25.02
C GLY A 16 -40.52 -13.41 -24.43
N TYR A 17 -39.25 -13.14 -24.71
CA TYR A 17 -38.59 -11.90 -24.31
C TYR A 17 -39.06 -10.74 -25.19
N GLN A 18 -39.66 -9.72 -24.58
CA GLN A 18 -40.11 -8.49 -25.25
C GLN A 18 -39.59 -7.24 -24.52
N PRO A 19 -39.37 -6.12 -25.24
CA PRO A 19 -38.95 -4.84 -24.65
C PRO A 19 -40.17 -4.13 -24.03
N ILE A 20 -40.45 -4.44 -22.76
CA ILE A 20 -41.63 -4.00 -22.03
C ILE A 20 -41.40 -2.60 -21.46
N GLU A 21 -42.34 -1.69 -21.71
CA GLU A 21 -42.33 -0.32 -21.18
C GLU A 21 -43.35 -0.06 -20.07
N ALA A 22 -44.35 -0.95 -19.90
CA ALA A 22 -45.29 -0.86 -18.78
C ALA A 22 -45.86 -2.23 -18.40
N LEU A 23 -46.43 -2.30 -17.19
CA LEU A 23 -47.24 -3.41 -16.69
C LEU A 23 -48.64 -2.91 -16.35
N TRP A 24 -49.66 -3.69 -16.72
CA TRP A 24 -51.06 -3.45 -16.34
C TRP A 24 -51.54 -4.48 -15.32
N PHE A 25 -52.12 -4.00 -14.22
CA PHE A 25 -52.69 -4.81 -13.16
C PHE A 25 -54.22 -4.64 -13.15
N PRO A 26 -55.00 -5.56 -13.76
CA PRO A 26 -56.44 -5.41 -13.88
C PRO A 26 -57.13 -5.53 -12.51
N ALA A 27 -58.10 -4.65 -12.24
CA ALA A 27 -58.88 -4.65 -11.00
C ALA A 27 -59.74 -5.91 -10.84
N GLU A 28 -60.08 -6.58 -11.93
CA GLU A 28 -60.79 -7.86 -11.98
C GLU A 28 -60.00 -9.04 -11.38
N ARG A 29 -58.67 -8.94 -11.33
CA ARG A 29 -57.78 -10.04 -10.87
C ARG A 29 -57.10 -9.76 -9.53
N PHE A 30 -56.83 -8.49 -9.22
CA PHE A 30 -56.03 -8.09 -8.07
C PHE A 30 -56.76 -7.03 -7.27
N SER A 31 -56.87 -7.23 -5.95
CA SER A 31 -57.36 -6.21 -5.02
C SER A 31 -56.45 -4.97 -5.02
N GLU A 32 -56.95 -3.83 -4.55
CA GLU A 32 -56.17 -2.60 -4.52
C GLU A 32 -54.82 -2.74 -3.78
N HIS A 33 -54.83 -3.47 -2.66
CA HIS A 33 -53.64 -3.68 -1.85
C HIS A 33 -52.63 -4.62 -2.54
N GLU A 34 -53.10 -5.63 -3.28
CA GLU A 34 -52.23 -6.49 -4.11
C GLU A 34 -51.64 -5.72 -5.29
N ARG A 35 -52.41 -4.85 -5.95
CA ARG A 35 -51.90 -3.98 -7.02
C ARG A 35 -50.84 -3.02 -6.49
N ALA A 36 -51.08 -2.38 -5.35
CA ALA A 36 -50.07 -1.54 -4.69
C ALA A 36 -48.79 -2.33 -4.38
N ARG A 37 -48.90 -3.54 -3.84
CA ARG A 37 -47.75 -4.43 -3.57
C ARG A 37 -47.01 -4.85 -4.86
N LEU A 38 -47.73 -5.17 -5.93
CA LEU A 38 -47.14 -5.54 -7.23
C LEU A 38 -46.43 -4.36 -7.90
N ILE A 39 -47.02 -3.16 -7.80
CA ILE A 39 -46.41 -1.90 -8.26
C ILE A 39 -45.10 -1.65 -7.51
N LEU A 40 -45.10 -1.80 -6.18
CA LEU A 40 -43.89 -1.67 -5.36
C LEU A 40 -42.83 -2.74 -5.71
N SER A 41 -43.21 -4.01 -5.92
CA SER A 41 -42.25 -5.08 -6.27
C SER A 41 -41.64 -4.95 -7.66
N HIS A 42 -42.22 -4.13 -8.54
CA HIS A 42 -41.71 -3.83 -9.87
C HIS A 42 -41.23 -2.38 -10.01
N TRP A 43 -41.21 -1.61 -8.92
CA TRP A 43 -40.87 -0.19 -8.96
C TRP A 43 -39.41 0.00 -9.42
N GLN A 44 -39.21 1.03 -10.24
CA GLN A 44 -37.91 1.51 -10.67
C GLN A 44 -37.86 3.01 -10.40
N THR A 45 -36.68 3.55 -10.11
CA THR A 45 -36.52 5.00 -10.00
C THR A 45 -36.98 5.67 -11.30
N ASP A 46 -37.73 6.77 -11.18
CA ASP A 46 -38.38 7.51 -12.28
C ASP A 46 -39.54 6.80 -12.99
N ALA A 47 -39.99 5.63 -12.50
CA ALA A 47 -41.24 5.01 -12.93
C ALA A 47 -42.47 5.85 -12.51
N LYS A 48 -43.58 5.66 -13.22
CA LYS A 48 -44.85 6.37 -12.96
C LYS A 48 -46.01 5.39 -12.87
N ALA A 49 -46.81 5.48 -11.81
CA ALA A 49 -48.01 4.68 -11.64
C ALA A 49 -49.29 5.52 -11.81
N TYR A 50 -50.30 4.93 -12.41
CA TYR A 50 -51.58 5.56 -12.73
C TYR A 50 -52.74 4.61 -12.40
N ARG A 51 -53.82 5.15 -11.84
CA ARG A 51 -55.05 4.42 -11.53
C ARG A 51 -56.17 4.78 -12.50
N PHE A 52 -56.74 3.75 -13.10
CA PHE A 52 -57.96 3.81 -13.91
C PHE A 52 -59.09 3.08 -13.17
N ALA A 53 -60.32 3.18 -13.66
CA ALA A 53 -61.43 2.38 -13.13
C ALA A 53 -61.17 0.86 -13.25
N ASP A 54 -60.57 0.43 -14.36
CA ASP A 54 -60.40 -0.99 -14.71
C ASP A 54 -59.10 -1.63 -14.15
N GLY A 55 -58.23 -0.86 -13.51
CA GLY A 55 -56.92 -1.34 -13.04
C GLY A 55 -55.87 -0.25 -12.85
N ASP A 56 -54.68 -0.69 -12.44
CA ASP A 56 -53.52 0.20 -12.25
C ASP A 56 -52.42 -0.08 -13.29
N LEU A 57 -51.83 0.97 -13.84
CA LEU A 57 -50.74 0.94 -14.82
C LEU A 57 -49.43 1.37 -14.15
N LEU A 58 -48.38 0.55 -14.23
CA LEU A 58 -47.01 0.93 -13.90
C LEU A 58 -46.22 1.13 -15.19
N ARG A 59 -45.76 2.35 -15.47
CA ARG A 59 -44.91 2.69 -16.61
C ARG A 59 -43.44 2.83 -16.18
N PHE A 60 -42.55 2.13 -16.87
CA PHE A 60 -41.10 2.20 -16.66
C PHE A 60 -40.48 3.44 -17.33
N PRO A 61 -39.31 3.92 -16.85
CA PRO A 61 -38.61 5.05 -17.46
C PRO A 61 -37.95 4.71 -18.81
N LYS A 62 -37.49 3.46 -18.98
CA LYS A 62 -36.94 2.90 -20.23
C LYS A 62 -37.52 1.49 -20.46
N ALA A 63 -37.54 1.03 -21.70
CA ALA A 63 -37.98 -0.32 -22.04
C ALA A 63 -37.01 -1.37 -21.46
N CYS A 64 -37.55 -2.42 -20.81
CA CYS A 64 -36.75 -3.52 -20.27
C CYS A 64 -37.12 -4.86 -20.92
N ALA A 65 -36.12 -5.63 -21.35
CA ALA A 65 -36.34 -6.95 -21.95
C ALA A 65 -36.69 -7.97 -20.86
N ARG A 66 -37.93 -8.49 -20.85
CA ARG A 66 -38.35 -9.55 -19.90
C ARG A 66 -39.17 -10.63 -20.59
N LEU A 67 -39.12 -11.84 -20.03
CA LEU A 67 -39.96 -12.97 -20.40
C LEU A 67 -41.41 -12.68 -20.00
N CYS A 68 -42.32 -12.61 -20.96
CA CYS A 68 -43.73 -12.23 -20.73
C CYS A 68 -44.48 -13.22 -19.83
N GLU A 69 -44.15 -14.51 -19.95
CA GLU A 69 -44.79 -15.63 -19.25
C GLU A 69 -44.53 -15.63 -17.73
N GLY A 70 -43.50 -14.94 -17.26
CA GLY A 70 -43.14 -14.86 -15.84
C GLY A 70 -43.77 -13.70 -15.06
N LEU A 71 -44.64 -12.90 -15.68
CA LEU A 71 -45.14 -11.64 -15.11
C LEU A 71 -46.57 -11.78 -14.58
N ALA A 72 -46.83 -11.20 -13.40
CA ALA A 72 -48.16 -11.21 -12.79
C ALA A 72 -49.14 -10.24 -13.48
N GLY A 73 -48.65 -9.06 -13.88
CA GLY A 73 -49.40 -8.06 -14.67
C GLY A 73 -49.22 -8.29 -16.18
N TRP A 74 -50.13 -7.74 -16.98
CA TRP A 74 -50.03 -7.82 -18.44
C TRP A 74 -48.89 -6.91 -18.93
N PRO A 75 -47.92 -7.45 -19.71
CA PRO A 75 -46.85 -6.64 -20.29
C PRO A 75 -47.38 -5.72 -21.39
N LEU A 76 -46.81 -4.52 -21.51
CA LEU A 76 -47.06 -3.60 -22.62
C LEU A 76 -45.77 -3.19 -23.33
N ILE A 77 -45.80 -3.24 -24.66
CA ILE A 77 -44.74 -2.73 -25.54
C ILE A 77 -45.17 -1.40 -26.17
N ARG A 78 -44.20 -0.56 -26.56
CA ARG A 78 -44.48 0.64 -27.34
C ARG A 78 -44.69 0.30 -28.82
N GLN A 79 -45.82 0.73 -29.38
CA GLN A 79 -46.08 0.72 -30.82
C GLN A 79 -46.40 2.16 -31.26
N GLY A 80 -45.42 2.82 -31.89
CA GLY A 80 -45.49 4.25 -32.18
C GLY A 80 -45.52 5.08 -30.89
N ARG A 81 -46.60 5.84 -30.68
CA ARG A 81 -46.77 6.68 -29.47
C ARG A 81 -47.49 5.94 -28.32
N THR A 82 -48.17 4.83 -28.61
CA THR A 82 -49.10 4.13 -27.72
C THR A 82 -48.44 2.91 -27.06
N LEU A 83 -48.85 2.60 -25.82
CA LEU A 83 -48.47 1.35 -25.13
C LEU A 83 -49.52 0.28 -25.40
N CYS A 84 -49.13 -0.90 -25.89
CA CYS A 84 -50.06 -1.97 -26.26
C CYS A 84 -49.74 -3.29 -25.55
N SER A 85 -50.76 -3.99 -25.06
CA SER A 85 -50.61 -5.32 -24.42
C SER A 85 -50.47 -6.49 -25.40
N ALA A 86 -50.42 -6.20 -26.70
CA ALA A 86 -50.31 -7.15 -27.80
C ALA A 86 -49.39 -6.58 -28.89
N ARG A 87 -48.97 -7.42 -29.85
CA ARG A 87 -48.18 -6.97 -31.01
C ARG A 87 -49.08 -6.83 -32.23
N LEU A 88 -49.62 -5.63 -32.41
CA LEU A 88 -50.50 -5.29 -33.53
C LEU A 88 -49.72 -5.08 -34.83
N SER A 89 -50.36 -5.35 -35.95
CA SER A 89 -49.93 -4.97 -37.30
C SER A 89 -50.36 -3.55 -37.67
N ASN A 90 -49.71 -2.96 -38.68
CA ASN A 90 -50.01 -1.59 -39.13
C ASN A 90 -51.48 -1.45 -39.61
N GLU A 91 -52.05 -2.50 -40.22
CA GLU A 91 -53.46 -2.53 -40.64
C GLU A 91 -54.42 -2.52 -39.44
N GLU A 92 -54.16 -3.36 -38.43
CA GLU A 92 -54.95 -3.37 -37.18
C GLU A 92 -54.86 -2.01 -36.48
N MET A 93 -53.67 -1.39 -36.42
CA MET A 93 -53.47 -0.07 -35.79
C MET A 93 -54.21 1.08 -36.47
N GLN A 94 -54.37 1.06 -37.80
CA GLN A 94 -55.07 2.12 -38.55
C GLN A 94 -56.58 2.19 -38.25
N HIS A 95 -57.17 1.08 -37.80
CA HIS A 95 -58.60 0.99 -37.50
C HIS A 95 -58.92 1.22 -35.99
N LEU A 96 -57.91 1.49 -35.16
CA LEU A 96 -58.09 1.73 -33.73
C LEU A 96 -58.14 3.23 -33.39
N ALA A 97 -58.98 3.57 -32.41
CA ALA A 97 -59.05 4.93 -31.89
C ALA A 97 -57.71 5.35 -31.25
N PRO A 98 -57.21 6.58 -31.51
CA PRO A 98 -55.93 7.04 -30.98
C PRO A 98 -55.98 7.15 -29.45
N ALA A 99 -55.10 6.43 -28.76
CA ALA A 99 -55.05 6.39 -27.30
C ALA A 99 -53.61 6.35 -26.77
N ASP A 100 -53.43 6.59 -25.47
CA ASP A 100 -52.11 6.47 -24.82
C ASP A 100 -51.80 5.00 -24.49
N VAL A 101 -52.84 4.20 -24.20
CA VAL A 101 -52.76 2.77 -23.92
C VAL A 101 -53.84 2.00 -24.67
N TRP A 102 -53.48 0.88 -25.27
CA TRP A 102 -54.39 -0.12 -25.84
C TRP A 102 -54.26 -1.44 -25.07
N LEU A 103 -55.34 -1.86 -24.42
CA LEU A 103 -55.44 -3.14 -23.72
C LEU A 103 -56.26 -4.12 -24.55
N VAL A 104 -55.62 -5.17 -25.04
CA VAL A 104 -56.29 -6.24 -25.80
C VAL A 104 -56.85 -7.29 -24.84
N ARG A 105 -58.16 -7.48 -24.86
CA ARG A 105 -58.91 -8.47 -24.07
C ARG A 105 -59.62 -9.43 -25.01
N GLY A 106 -59.08 -10.65 -25.15
CA GLY A 106 -59.54 -11.56 -26.21
C GLY A 106 -59.27 -10.94 -27.58
N THR A 107 -60.30 -10.70 -28.38
CA THR A 107 -60.18 -10.00 -29.68
C THR A 107 -60.52 -8.51 -29.63
N GLN A 108 -60.97 -7.97 -28.48
CA GLN A 108 -61.40 -6.59 -28.34
C GLN A 108 -60.27 -5.70 -27.79
N VAL A 109 -60.25 -4.42 -28.18
CA VAL A 109 -59.26 -3.43 -27.72
C VAL A 109 -59.97 -2.37 -26.88
N SER A 110 -59.56 -2.22 -25.62
CA SER A 110 -59.92 -1.06 -24.79
C SER A 110 -58.88 0.04 -24.98
N ALA A 111 -59.35 1.25 -25.30
CA ALA A 111 -58.54 2.43 -25.56
C ALA A 111 -58.60 3.39 -24.35
N LEU A 112 -57.46 3.64 -23.72
CA LEU A 112 -57.36 4.43 -22.49
C LEU A 112 -56.42 5.62 -22.67
N HIS A 113 -56.78 6.76 -22.08
CA HIS A 113 -55.92 7.94 -22.03
C HIS A 113 -55.34 8.19 -20.63
N LEU A 114 -54.07 8.60 -20.57
CA LEU A 114 -53.42 8.93 -19.30
C LEU A 114 -54.05 10.15 -18.61
N ARG A 115 -54.79 10.99 -19.35
CA ARG A 115 -55.53 12.14 -18.82
C ARG A 115 -56.72 11.76 -17.93
N ASP A 116 -57.26 10.56 -18.13
CA ASP A 116 -58.46 10.05 -17.43
C ASP A 116 -58.08 9.25 -16.18
N ALA A 117 -56.77 9.16 -15.86
CA ALA A 117 -56.22 8.36 -14.78
C ALA A 117 -55.71 9.23 -13.63
N THR A 118 -55.86 8.76 -12.40
CA THR A 118 -55.29 9.40 -11.22
C THR A 118 -53.83 8.97 -11.06
N ALA A 119 -52.89 9.92 -11.03
CA ALA A 119 -51.49 9.61 -10.76
C ALA A 119 -51.31 9.09 -9.32
N LEU A 120 -50.64 7.94 -9.15
CA LEU A 120 -50.45 7.29 -7.86
C LEU A 120 -49.11 7.69 -7.23
N ALA A 121 -49.16 8.30 -6.04
CA ALA A 121 -47.99 8.61 -5.23
C ALA A 121 -47.57 7.40 -4.39
N ALA A 122 -46.94 6.41 -5.01
CA ALA A 122 -46.59 5.12 -4.36
C ALA A 122 -45.80 5.25 -3.04
N GLY A 123 -45.03 6.33 -2.85
CA GLY A 123 -44.33 6.62 -1.59
C GLY A 123 -45.26 6.85 -0.39
N GLN A 124 -46.52 7.23 -0.61
CA GLN A 124 -47.52 7.38 0.47
C GLN A 124 -48.01 6.04 1.03
N TRP A 125 -47.73 4.92 0.35
CA TRP A 125 -48.08 3.57 0.83
C TRP A 125 -47.07 3.00 1.81
N ILE A 126 -45.93 3.68 2.01
CA ILE A 126 -44.83 3.23 2.88
C ILE A 126 -44.95 3.96 4.22
N ASP A 127 -45.46 3.27 5.23
CA ASP A 127 -45.47 3.79 6.60
C ASP A 127 -44.06 3.79 7.20
N VAL A 128 -43.46 4.99 7.29
CA VAL A 128 -42.15 5.21 7.93
C VAL A 128 -42.26 5.61 9.40
N SER A 129 -43.46 5.79 9.95
CA SER A 129 -43.67 6.31 11.32
C SER A 129 -43.12 5.41 12.42
N GLN A 130 -42.98 4.11 12.14
CA GLN A 130 -42.45 3.11 13.06
C GLN A 130 -40.91 3.05 13.06
N TYR A 131 -40.24 3.70 12.11
CA TYR A 131 -38.77 3.78 12.11
C TYR A 131 -38.31 4.86 13.10
N ALA A 132 -37.59 4.42 14.14
CA ALA A 132 -36.95 5.32 15.07
C ALA A 132 -35.87 6.15 14.34
N LEU A 133 -36.18 7.40 14.05
CA LEU A 133 -35.20 8.38 13.58
C LEU A 133 -34.16 8.60 14.68
N LEU A 134 -32.97 8.04 14.48
CA LEU A 134 -31.84 8.26 15.38
C LEU A 134 -31.48 9.74 15.38
N ALA A 135 -31.29 10.32 16.57
CA ALA A 135 -30.88 11.71 16.70
C ALA A 135 -29.60 11.97 15.90
N THR A 136 -29.60 13.01 15.07
CA THR A 136 -28.42 13.46 14.33
C THR A 136 -27.33 13.83 15.33
N TYR A 137 -26.25 13.03 15.34
CA TYR A 137 -25.11 13.24 16.23
C TYR A 137 -24.48 14.62 16.00
N ASP A 138 -24.16 15.30 17.09
CA ASP A 138 -23.66 16.67 17.07
C ASP A 138 -22.18 16.70 16.69
N CYS A 139 -21.88 17.07 15.44
CA CYS A 139 -20.51 17.13 14.93
C CYS A 139 -19.77 18.44 15.27
N ARG A 140 -20.28 19.25 16.21
CA ARG A 140 -19.56 20.44 16.72
C ARG A 140 -18.29 20.08 17.47
N ASP A 141 -18.33 18.99 18.24
CA ASP A 141 -17.19 18.51 19.03
C ASP A 141 -16.43 17.43 18.26
N ALA A 142 -15.46 17.84 17.45
CA ALA A 142 -14.43 16.92 16.97
C ALA A 142 -13.67 16.32 18.17
N LEU A 143 -13.16 15.09 18.05
CA LEU A 143 -12.26 14.56 19.08
C LEU A 143 -11.11 15.56 19.27
N PRO A 144 -10.75 15.91 20.52
CA PRO A 144 -9.54 16.69 20.75
C PRO A 144 -8.38 15.93 20.12
N GLU A 145 -7.46 16.64 19.46
CA GLU A 145 -6.31 15.98 18.82
C GLU A 145 -5.65 15.06 19.85
N PRO A 146 -5.54 13.74 19.60
CA PRO A 146 -5.02 12.85 20.62
C PRO A 146 -3.61 13.29 21.01
N HIS A 147 -3.51 13.90 22.18
CA HIS A 147 -2.25 14.35 22.76
C HIS A 147 -1.43 13.08 22.96
N ALA A 148 -0.39 12.90 22.14
CA ALA A 148 0.67 11.98 22.49
C ALA A 148 1.29 12.56 23.76
N GLU A 149 0.96 12.04 24.94
CA GLU A 149 1.71 12.36 26.13
C GLU A 149 3.18 12.01 25.84
N PRO A 150 4.12 12.96 25.99
CA PRO A 150 5.51 12.69 25.77
C PRO A 150 6.02 11.88 26.97
N LEU A 151 5.75 10.58 26.96
CA LEU A 151 6.58 9.56 27.59
C LEU A 151 7.92 9.59 26.85
N GLY A 152 8.71 10.61 27.18
CA GLY A 152 9.93 10.97 26.48
C GLY A 152 10.87 9.78 26.49
N VAL A 153 11.05 9.15 25.32
CA VAL A 153 12.13 8.20 25.15
C VAL A 153 13.41 9.01 25.25
N GLN A 154 14.10 8.87 26.39
CA GLN A 154 15.40 9.48 26.62
C GLN A 154 16.32 9.07 25.46
N THR A 155 16.58 10.01 24.56
CA THR A 155 17.38 9.76 23.36
C THR A 155 18.86 9.97 23.64
N ASP A 156 19.20 10.56 24.78
CA ASP A 156 20.54 10.53 25.34
C ASP A 156 20.72 9.25 26.16
N ILE A 157 21.51 8.31 25.64
CA ILE A 157 21.91 7.05 26.30
C ILE A 157 22.54 7.29 27.70
N ARG A 158 22.92 8.51 28.09
CA ARG A 158 23.44 8.80 29.43
C ARG A 158 22.38 9.21 30.45
N GLU A 159 21.28 9.83 30.01
CA GLU A 159 20.08 9.93 30.87
C GLU A 159 19.55 8.52 31.18
N ILE A 160 19.64 7.59 30.21
CA ILE A 160 19.27 6.17 30.38
C ILE A 160 20.19 5.44 31.37
N LEU A 161 21.49 5.77 31.40
CA LEU A 161 22.46 5.09 32.26
C LEU A 161 22.45 5.65 33.70
N GLY A 162 22.29 6.97 33.89
CA GLY A 162 22.08 7.60 35.19
C GLY A 162 23.14 8.64 35.59
N ASP A 163 22.88 9.34 36.70
CA ASP A 163 23.71 10.43 37.24
C ASP A 163 25.09 9.97 37.78
N SER A 164 25.40 8.67 37.79
CA SER A 164 26.70 8.14 38.23
C SER A 164 27.87 8.60 37.35
N LEU A 165 27.57 9.15 36.16
CA LEU A 165 28.51 9.85 35.28
C LEU A 165 28.59 11.34 35.64
N ALA A 166 29.13 11.63 36.84
CA ALA A 166 29.04 12.93 37.51
C ALA A 166 29.42 14.17 36.65
N PRO A 167 28.66 15.29 36.76
CA PRO A 167 28.87 16.51 35.98
C PRO A 167 30.06 17.37 36.44
N VAL A 168 30.58 18.19 35.52
CA VAL A 168 31.72 19.11 35.71
C VAL A 168 31.54 20.14 36.85
N SER A 169 32.63 20.43 37.56
CA SER A 169 32.67 21.44 38.63
C SER A 169 32.47 22.90 38.15
N PRO A 170 31.77 23.76 38.92
CA PRO A 170 31.41 25.12 38.50
C PRO A 170 32.60 26.05 38.26
N GLU A 171 33.76 25.75 38.84
CA GLU A 171 35.01 26.49 38.65
C GLU A 171 35.46 26.51 37.17
N ARG A 172 35.13 25.45 36.41
CA ARG A 172 35.51 25.32 35.00
C ARG A 172 34.70 26.21 34.07
N GLU A 173 33.43 26.49 34.39
CA GLU A 173 32.62 27.44 33.62
C GLU A 173 33.20 28.85 33.72
N GLY A 174 33.65 29.26 34.91
CA GLY A 174 34.32 30.55 35.12
C GLY A 174 35.57 30.69 34.23
N VAL A 175 36.42 29.66 34.17
CA VAL A 175 37.60 29.64 33.30
C VAL A 175 37.23 29.67 31.81
N MET A 176 36.14 29.00 31.41
CA MET A 176 35.71 29.00 30.01
C MET A 176 35.11 30.35 29.57
N ARG A 177 34.36 31.03 30.45
CA ARG A 177 33.89 32.40 30.23
C ARG A 177 35.07 33.38 30.11
N ALA A 178 36.05 33.28 31.00
CA ALA A 178 37.28 34.08 30.93
C ALA A 178 38.10 33.84 29.65
N LEU A 179 38.12 32.61 29.11
CA LEU A 179 38.76 32.29 27.82
C LEU A 179 37.99 32.85 26.62
N LEU A 180 36.65 32.82 26.64
CA LEU A 180 35.81 33.42 25.60
C LEU A 180 35.89 34.95 25.59
N GLU A 181 35.99 35.58 26.76
CA GLU A 181 36.25 37.01 26.89
C GLU A 181 37.63 37.40 26.33
N ARG A 182 38.68 36.63 26.66
CA ARG A 182 40.02 36.79 26.05
C ARG A 182 40.00 36.63 24.52
N GLN A 183 39.24 35.68 23.99
CA GLN A 183 39.10 35.53 22.54
C GLN A 183 38.32 36.69 21.89
N ARG A 184 37.30 37.23 22.56
CA ARG A 184 36.60 38.44 22.10
C ARG A 184 37.51 39.67 22.12
N GLN A 185 38.31 39.86 23.17
CA GLN A 185 39.30 40.93 23.26
C GLN A 185 40.34 40.82 22.14
N ALA A 186 40.92 39.63 21.92
CA ALA A 186 41.87 39.38 20.81
C ALA A 186 41.26 39.57 19.40
N ALA A 187 39.93 39.44 19.25
CA ALA A 187 39.23 39.75 18.01
C ALA A 187 39.00 41.27 17.84
N VAL A 188 38.72 41.99 18.92
CA VAL A 188 38.63 43.46 18.94
C VAL A 188 39.98 44.10 18.63
N ASP A 189 41.07 43.64 19.25
CA ASP A 189 42.43 44.13 19.01
C ASP A 189 42.86 43.97 17.54
N LYS A 190 42.44 42.88 16.89
CA LYS A 190 42.64 42.67 15.45
C LYS A 190 41.81 43.62 14.58
N ALA A 191 40.64 44.05 15.04
CA ALA A 191 39.78 44.99 14.31
C ALA A 191 40.29 46.44 14.42
N THR A 192 40.85 46.85 15.56
CA THR A 192 41.52 48.16 15.72
C THR A 192 42.83 48.24 14.94
N ALA A 193 43.58 47.14 14.82
CA ALA A 193 44.78 47.08 13.97
C ALA A 193 44.49 47.31 12.47
N ALA A 194 43.27 47.05 12.01
CA ALA A 194 42.86 47.19 10.60
C ALA A 194 42.44 48.63 10.19
N HIS A 195 42.43 49.60 11.11
CA HIS A 195 41.88 50.95 10.89
C HIS A 195 42.93 52.08 10.81
N ARG A 196 44.19 51.78 10.45
CA ARG A 196 45.18 52.82 10.09
C ARG A 196 45.25 53.00 8.55
N PRO A 197 45.12 54.23 8.02
CA PRO A 197 45.19 54.49 6.59
C PRO A 197 46.64 54.43 6.05
N PRO A 198 46.85 54.11 4.76
CA PRO A 198 48.18 54.03 4.15
C PRO A 198 48.71 55.41 3.74
N ALA A 199 50.03 55.60 3.87
CA ALA A 199 50.74 56.75 3.31
C ALA A 199 51.15 56.50 1.84
N SER A 200 51.24 57.58 1.08
CA SER A 200 51.39 57.59 -0.38
C SER A 200 52.83 57.53 -0.89
N ALA A 201 53.08 56.78 -1.97
CA ALA A 201 54.13 57.07 -2.96
C ALA A 201 53.81 56.45 -4.34
N SER A 202 53.44 57.32 -5.29
CA SER A 202 53.85 57.38 -6.72
C SER A 202 54.44 56.11 -7.38
N HIS A 203 53.81 55.56 -8.44
CA HIS A 203 54.03 55.90 -9.88
C HIS A 203 55.44 55.53 -10.42
N SER A 204 55.63 55.06 -11.67
CA SER A 204 54.86 55.32 -12.90
C SER A 204 55.06 54.28 -14.02
N GLN A 205 54.00 54.02 -14.81
CA GLN A 205 53.97 53.89 -16.30
C GLN A 205 54.81 52.75 -16.98
N GLY A 206 54.48 52.28 -18.19
CA GLY A 206 53.61 52.86 -19.22
C GLY A 206 52.73 51.88 -20.02
N ARG A 207 52.33 52.32 -21.22
CA ARG A 207 51.03 52.03 -21.87
C ARG A 207 51.21 51.73 -23.37
N GLY A 208 50.48 50.77 -23.93
CA GLY A 208 50.48 50.51 -25.38
C GLY A 208 49.48 49.43 -25.82
N PRO A 209 48.43 49.76 -26.61
CA PRO A 209 47.41 48.80 -27.08
C PRO A 209 47.38 48.59 -28.61
N LEU A 210 46.67 47.53 -29.08
CA LEU A 210 45.73 47.48 -30.24
C LEU A 210 45.76 46.14 -31.04
N LYS A 211 44.55 45.56 -31.24
CA LYS A 211 44.03 44.89 -32.48
C LYS A 211 44.70 43.60 -33.01
N ASP A 212 44.08 42.74 -33.84
CA ASP A 212 42.69 42.44 -34.24
C ASP A 212 42.71 41.02 -34.89
N GLY A 213 41.58 40.29 -34.98
CA GLY A 213 41.36 39.25 -36.02
C GLY A 213 41.40 37.75 -35.67
N LEU A 214 40.30 37.05 -36.03
CA LEU A 214 40.19 35.60 -36.36
C LEU A 214 40.18 35.49 -37.92
N PRO A 215 40.09 34.31 -38.61
CA PRO A 215 40.15 32.90 -38.19
C PRO A 215 41.04 31.98 -39.10
N GLY A 216 41.10 30.66 -38.84
CA GLY A 216 41.75 29.71 -39.77
C GLY A 216 41.71 28.22 -39.40
N PHE A 217 41.24 27.41 -40.35
CA PHE A 217 41.04 25.96 -40.38
C PHE A 217 42.22 25.01 -40.01
N ILE A 218 41.83 23.88 -39.39
CA ILE A 218 42.20 22.48 -39.71
C ILE A 218 43.55 22.20 -40.43
N GLY A 219 44.44 21.46 -39.75
CA GLY A 219 44.92 20.17 -40.30
C GLY A 219 46.30 20.06 -40.95
N VAL A 220 47.40 20.28 -40.22
CA VAL A 220 48.73 19.69 -40.55
C VAL A 220 49.48 19.33 -39.26
N ALA A 221 49.53 18.02 -38.91
CA ALA A 221 50.54 17.42 -37.99
C ALA A 221 50.36 15.89 -37.75
N VAL A 222 49.58 15.15 -38.55
CA VAL A 222 49.48 13.66 -38.47
C VAL A 222 50.68 13.02 -39.18
N GLY A 223 51.90 13.51 -38.93
CA GLY A 223 53.00 13.32 -39.89
C GLY A 223 54.43 13.51 -39.36
N THR A 224 54.70 13.41 -38.07
CA THR A 224 56.08 13.37 -37.50
C THR A 224 56.13 12.67 -36.13
N GLY A 225 55.44 11.53 -35.99
CA GLY A 225 55.39 10.76 -34.73
C GLY A 225 55.61 9.25 -34.86
N ILE A 226 55.97 8.77 -36.05
CA ILE A 226 56.06 7.32 -36.39
C ILE A 226 57.53 6.85 -36.57
N PHE A 227 58.52 7.73 -36.38
CA PHE A 227 59.91 7.48 -36.82
C PHE A 227 61.00 7.55 -35.72
N ALA A 228 60.67 7.34 -34.44
CA ALA A 228 61.66 7.46 -33.35
C ALA A 228 61.56 6.46 -32.19
N ILE A 229 60.81 5.36 -32.34
CA ILE A 229 60.88 4.21 -31.41
C ILE A 229 61.03 2.92 -32.22
N ASN A 230 62.14 2.84 -32.96
CA ASN A 230 62.57 1.63 -33.66
C ASN A 230 64.11 1.53 -33.65
N ALA A 231 64.67 1.61 -32.45
CA ALA A 231 66.07 1.37 -32.13
C ALA A 231 66.15 0.87 -30.68
N LEU A 232 67.07 -0.06 -30.39
CA LEU A 232 67.30 -0.70 -29.07
C LEU A 232 66.31 -1.81 -28.65
N ASN A 233 65.97 -2.70 -29.59
CA ASN A 233 65.88 -4.13 -29.25
C ASN A 233 67.25 -4.77 -29.47
N GLY A 234 67.79 -5.48 -28.48
CA GLY A 234 69.16 -6.02 -28.58
C GLY A 234 69.47 -7.21 -27.67
N THR A 235 69.40 -8.42 -28.24
CA THR A 235 70.16 -9.64 -27.87
C THR A 235 69.84 -10.32 -26.51
N ARG A 236 69.94 -11.65 -26.33
CA ARG A 236 70.29 -12.79 -27.21
C ARG A 236 69.78 -14.13 -26.61
N SER A 237 69.41 -15.08 -27.50
CA SER A 237 69.73 -16.54 -27.58
C SER A 237 69.95 -17.41 -26.31
N PRO A 238 69.55 -18.71 -26.26
CA PRO A 238 69.94 -19.79 -27.22
C PRO A 238 68.75 -20.48 -27.94
N THR A 239 68.86 -21.04 -29.17
CA THR A 239 69.52 -22.29 -29.64
C THR A 239 68.97 -23.57 -28.95
N THR A 240 68.53 -24.66 -29.62
CA THR A 240 68.94 -25.23 -30.94
C THR A 240 67.85 -26.13 -31.58
N ALA A 241 67.42 -25.80 -32.81
CA ALA A 241 67.36 -26.57 -34.10
C ALA A 241 67.14 -28.14 -34.17
N PRO A 242 66.97 -28.78 -35.36
CA PRO A 242 65.70 -29.39 -35.85
C PRO A 242 65.96 -30.84 -36.41
N PRO A 243 65.37 -31.43 -37.51
CA PRO A 243 64.29 -31.03 -38.44
C PRO A 243 63.30 -32.13 -38.94
N ALA A 244 62.46 -31.73 -39.91
CA ALA A 244 61.80 -32.50 -40.99
C ALA A 244 60.61 -33.42 -40.63
N GLU A 245 59.37 -33.05 -41.03
CA GLU A 245 58.59 -33.61 -42.18
C GLU A 245 57.75 -34.85 -41.81
N THR A 246 56.51 -35.10 -42.25
CA THR A 246 55.45 -34.38 -43.02
C THR A 246 54.08 -35.04 -42.69
N VAL A 247 52.97 -34.54 -43.28
CA VAL A 247 51.65 -35.23 -43.47
C VAL A 247 50.61 -35.24 -42.31
N LYS A 248 49.60 -34.37 -42.47
CA LYS A 248 48.11 -34.51 -42.35
C LYS A 248 47.39 -35.38 -41.26
N PRO A 249 46.10 -35.07 -40.95
CA PRO A 249 45.47 -35.32 -39.63
C PRO A 249 44.50 -36.55 -39.61
N PRO A 250 43.88 -36.98 -38.48
CA PRO A 250 42.67 -36.33 -37.92
C PRO A 250 42.38 -36.48 -36.38
N ARG A 251 41.27 -35.88 -35.92
CA ARG A 251 40.49 -36.08 -34.66
C ARG A 251 41.06 -35.58 -33.31
N ALA A 252 40.15 -35.04 -32.50
CA ALA A 252 40.27 -34.85 -31.05
C ALA A 252 38.86 -34.84 -30.40
N VAL A 253 38.74 -35.29 -29.15
CA VAL A 253 37.56 -35.17 -28.28
C VAL A 253 38.04 -34.98 -26.83
N ASP A 254 37.66 -33.85 -26.22
CA ASP A 254 37.54 -33.54 -24.76
C ASP A 254 38.76 -33.75 -23.80
N PRO A 255 38.73 -33.23 -22.55
CA PRO A 255 38.40 -31.84 -22.14
C PRO A 255 39.37 -31.26 -21.04
N SER A 256 39.07 -30.03 -20.56
CA SER A 256 39.42 -29.41 -19.23
C SER A 256 40.41 -28.20 -19.16
N GLY A 257 40.08 -27.23 -18.27
CA GLY A 257 40.86 -26.02 -17.86
C GLY A 257 40.72 -24.78 -18.77
N PHE A 258 39.93 -23.73 -18.49
CA PHE A 258 40.15 -22.61 -17.52
C PHE A 258 41.60 -22.09 -17.51
N ASP A 259 41.89 -20.79 -17.71
CA ASP A 259 41.43 -19.68 -16.84
C ASP A 259 41.10 -18.33 -17.54
N LEU A 260 40.51 -17.37 -16.82
CA LEU A 260 39.62 -16.30 -17.33
C LEU A 260 40.13 -14.85 -17.12
N ASP A 261 41.44 -14.63 -16.99
CA ASP A 261 41.94 -13.47 -16.23
C ASP A 261 42.48 -12.24 -17.00
N ASN A 262 42.41 -12.19 -18.34
CA ASN A 262 43.06 -11.09 -19.12
C ASN A 262 42.21 -10.40 -20.21
N ALA A 263 40.97 -10.83 -20.45
CA ALA A 263 40.07 -10.17 -21.42
C ALA A 263 39.23 -9.03 -20.79
N LEU A 264 39.03 -9.06 -19.47
CA LEU A 264 38.32 -8.01 -18.72
C LEU A 264 39.05 -6.65 -18.71
N ALA A 265 40.35 -6.63 -19.04
CA ALA A 265 41.14 -5.41 -19.16
C ALA A 265 40.72 -4.49 -20.34
N TRP A 266 40.15 -5.05 -21.41
CA TRP A 266 39.85 -4.29 -22.64
C TRP A 266 38.44 -3.70 -22.71
N ALA A 267 37.48 -4.19 -21.92
CA ALA A 267 36.11 -3.64 -21.88
C ALA A 267 35.96 -2.40 -20.98
N LEU A 268 36.86 -2.22 -20.00
CA LEU A 268 36.79 -1.16 -18.99
C LEU A 268 37.39 0.18 -19.43
N ILE A 269 38.18 0.22 -20.50
CA ILE A 269 38.87 1.43 -20.96
C ILE A 269 38.04 2.19 -22.02
N GLY A 270 37.28 1.50 -22.87
CA GLY A 270 36.46 2.12 -23.92
C GLY A 270 35.21 2.85 -23.42
N THR A 271 34.54 2.32 -22.39
CA THR A 271 33.29 2.89 -21.85
C THR A 271 33.50 4.17 -21.06
N VAL A 272 34.66 4.32 -20.39
CA VAL A 272 35.02 5.53 -19.63
C VAL A 272 35.27 6.73 -20.54
N PHE A 273 35.83 6.52 -21.74
CA PHE A 273 36.12 7.59 -22.70
C PHE A 273 34.84 8.20 -23.32
N PHE A 274 33.79 7.39 -23.54
CA PHE A 274 32.56 7.87 -24.17
C PHE A 274 31.68 8.70 -23.21
N VAL A 275 31.62 8.30 -21.93
CA VAL A 275 30.82 9.01 -20.90
C VAL A 275 31.41 10.39 -20.57
N LEU A 276 32.75 10.52 -20.56
CA LEU A 276 33.44 11.80 -20.38
C LEU A 276 33.18 12.79 -21.53
N PHE A 277 33.00 12.30 -22.76
CA PHE A 277 32.77 13.14 -23.94
C PHE A 277 31.37 13.78 -23.95
N MET A 278 30.31 13.03 -23.62
CA MET A 278 28.94 13.56 -23.58
C MET A 278 28.68 14.51 -22.38
N LEU A 279 29.34 14.28 -21.24
CA LEU A 279 29.29 15.21 -20.09
C LEU A 279 29.90 16.58 -20.40
N ALA A 280 30.86 16.66 -21.33
CA ALA A 280 31.44 17.92 -21.79
C ALA A 280 30.49 18.73 -22.69
N LEU A 281 29.62 18.07 -23.47
CA LEU A 281 28.71 18.76 -24.39
C LEU A 281 27.54 19.44 -23.66
N MET A 282 26.99 18.82 -22.61
CA MET A 282 25.83 19.37 -21.87
C MET A 282 26.19 20.50 -20.89
N ALA A 283 27.47 20.71 -20.58
CA ALA A 283 27.91 21.85 -19.77
C ALA A 283 27.97 23.18 -20.56
N GLY A 284 27.86 23.14 -21.90
CA GLY A 284 28.14 24.27 -22.79
C GLY A 284 27.02 25.29 -23.04
N ARG A 285 25.87 25.23 -22.35
CA ARG A 285 24.71 26.10 -22.65
C ARG A 285 24.00 26.75 -21.45
N ALA A 286 24.63 26.72 -20.26
CA ALA A 286 24.04 27.26 -19.03
C ALA A 286 24.82 28.48 -18.48
N TRP A 287 25.00 29.53 -19.29
CA TRP A 287 25.28 30.90 -18.79
C TRP A 287 24.87 31.95 -19.84
N VAL A 288 24.53 33.16 -19.38
CA VAL A 288 24.04 34.36 -20.13
C VAL A 288 22.51 34.53 -20.20
N ARG A 289 21.89 34.89 -19.06
CA ARG A 289 21.42 36.27 -18.77
C ARG A 289 20.75 36.38 -17.39
N ARG A 290 21.00 37.49 -16.70
CA ARG A 290 20.24 37.99 -15.54
C ARG A 290 19.31 39.09 -16.03
N ASP A 291 18.18 39.24 -15.34
CA ASP A 291 17.67 40.44 -14.64
C ASP A 291 16.21 40.11 -14.23
N GLY A 292 15.64 40.52 -13.10
CA GLY A 292 16.06 41.47 -12.08
C GLY A 292 14.94 42.49 -11.81
N VAL A 293 14.05 42.25 -10.83
CA VAL A 293 13.05 43.23 -10.34
C VAL A 293 12.77 43.02 -8.84
N ARG A 294 12.37 44.11 -8.17
CA ARG A 294 12.30 44.30 -6.72
C ARG A 294 11.07 43.68 -6.04
N THR A 295 11.25 43.34 -4.76
CA THR A 295 10.19 43.05 -3.80
C THR A 295 9.44 44.31 -3.36
N THR A 296 8.13 44.19 -3.14
CA THR A 296 7.33 45.09 -2.29
C THR A 296 6.73 44.28 -1.15
N THR A 297 6.85 44.81 0.06
CA THR A 297 6.44 44.12 1.30
C THR A 297 4.97 44.41 1.64
N GLY A 298 4.09 43.45 1.42
CA GLY A 298 2.76 43.41 2.02
C GLY A 298 2.80 42.75 3.40
N LYS A 299 2.54 43.51 4.47
CA LYS A 299 2.31 42.95 5.81
C LYS A 299 0.93 42.29 5.85
N ALA A 300 0.85 40.99 6.08
CA ALA A 300 -0.35 40.31 6.54
C ALA A 300 -0.17 39.91 8.02
N THR A 301 -1.20 40.13 8.82
CA THR A 301 -1.18 40.03 10.29
C THR A 301 -1.30 38.61 10.82
N HIS A 302 -0.57 38.31 11.89
CA HIS A 302 -0.75 37.09 12.70
C HIS A 302 -2.15 37.01 13.31
N VAL A 303 -2.71 35.79 13.35
CA VAL A 303 -3.77 35.39 14.29
C VAL A 303 -3.48 33.97 14.81
N ALA A 304 -3.56 33.82 16.13
CA ALA A 304 -3.71 32.59 16.94
C ALA A 304 -2.70 31.42 16.78
N ASP A 305 -1.83 31.34 17.79
CA ASP A 305 -1.27 30.13 18.45
C ASP A 305 -1.37 28.76 17.75
N ALA A 306 -0.29 28.38 17.09
CA ALA A 306 0.05 26.97 16.87
C ALA A 306 0.72 26.40 18.12
N ALA A 307 0.11 25.37 18.72
CA ALA A 307 0.73 24.61 19.81
C ALA A 307 2.07 24.00 19.38
N ARG A 308 3.04 23.93 20.31
CA ARG A 308 4.35 23.32 20.03
C ARG A 308 4.20 21.83 19.66
N PRO A 309 4.98 21.31 18.71
CA PRO A 309 4.92 19.90 18.34
C PRO A 309 5.36 19.01 19.52
N VAL A 310 4.49 18.06 19.87
CA VAL A 310 4.69 17.12 20.99
C VAL A 310 5.33 15.82 20.48
N GLN A 311 6.27 15.25 21.23
CA GLN A 311 7.01 14.05 20.83
C GLN A 311 6.25 12.75 21.14
N PRO A 312 6.42 11.68 20.35
CA PRO A 312 5.74 10.39 20.58
C PRO A 312 6.40 9.58 21.71
N SER A 313 5.61 8.71 22.35
CA SER A 313 6.06 7.71 23.35
C SER A 313 7.02 6.64 22.81
N VAL A 314 7.10 6.50 21.47
CA VAL A 314 8.01 5.58 20.77
C VAL A 314 8.60 6.32 19.54
N PRO A 315 9.93 6.38 19.37
CA PRO A 315 10.54 7.07 18.25
C PRO A 315 10.23 6.40 16.90
N PRO A 316 10.19 7.18 15.80
CA PRO A 316 10.09 6.64 14.44
C PRO A 316 11.37 5.88 14.05
N ARG A 317 11.21 4.80 13.26
CA ARG A 317 12.31 3.98 12.74
C ARG A 317 13.34 4.81 11.94
N ALA A 318 14.63 4.51 12.09
CA ALA A 318 15.70 5.23 11.43
C ALA A 318 15.74 4.93 9.92
N SER A 319 15.84 6.00 9.11
CA SER A 319 15.95 5.88 7.66
C SER A 319 17.25 5.16 7.27
N GLY A 320 17.13 4.06 6.52
CA GLY A 320 18.22 3.12 6.25
C GLY A 320 19.30 3.58 5.27
N ARG A 321 19.58 4.90 5.17
CA ARG A 321 20.58 5.46 4.25
C ARG A 321 21.51 6.46 4.94
N PRO A 322 22.84 6.30 4.84
CA PRO A 322 23.77 7.36 5.23
C PRO A 322 23.64 8.56 4.28
N ARG A 323 23.56 9.78 4.83
CA ARG A 323 23.58 11.02 4.04
C ARG A 323 24.97 11.23 3.43
N GLY A 324 25.05 11.18 2.10
CA GLY A 324 26.30 11.43 1.36
C GLY A 324 26.82 12.87 1.51
N PRO A 325 28.14 13.11 1.45
CA PRO A 325 28.74 14.42 1.70
C PRO A 325 28.57 15.42 0.54
N ALA A 326 28.51 16.71 0.87
CA ALA A 326 28.32 17.80 -0.07
C ALA A 326 29.49 18.01 -1.06
N ARG A 327 29.18 18.46 -2.28
CA ARG A 327 30.07 18.51 -3.46
C ARG A 327 31.40 19.25 -3.24
N TRP A 328 31.45 20.24 -2.35
CA TRP A 328 32.66 21.04 -2.07
C TRP A 328 33.79 20.24 -1.41
N ARG A 329 33.49 19.15 -0.69
CA ARG A 329 34.53 18.33 -0.03
C ARG A 329 35.43 17.57 -1.00
N ARG A 330 34.98 17.30 -2.24
CA ARG A 330 35.82 16.65 -3.29
C ARG A 330 36.97 17.54 -3.76
N TRP A 331 36.80 18.86 -3.73
CA TRP A 331 37.80 19.82 -4.20
C TRP A 331 39.00 19.91 -3.24
N LEU A 332 38.76 19.87 -1.94
CA LEU A 332 39.83 19.87 -0.91
C LEU A 332 40.68 18.59 -0.94
N THR A 333 40.09 17.43 -1.25
CA THR A 333 40.83 16.15 -1.34
C THR A 333 41.79 16.04 -2.53
N GLN A 334 41.70 16.94 -3.52
CA GLN A 334 42.66 16.98 -4.65
C GLN A 334 43.83 17.92 -4.35
N LEU A 335 43.65 18.97 -3.54
CA LEU A 335 44.72 19.90 -3.14
C LEU A 335 45.72 19.30 -2.15
N THR A 336 45.34 18.29 -1.36
CA THR A 336 46.22 17.65 -0.37
C THR A 336 47.16 16.58 -0.95
N ARG A 337 46.98 16.14 -2.20
CA ARG A 337 47.80 15.07 -2.82
C ARG A 337 49.21 15.50 -3.27
N HIS A 338 49.55 16.79 -3.22
CA HIS A 338 50.84 17.32 -3.70
C HIS A 338 51.63 18.14 -2.66
N SER A 339 51.47 17.87 -1.35
CA SER A 339 52.25 18.54 -0.30
C SER A 339 52.96 17.57 0.64
N ARG A 340 54.28 17.75 0.83
CA ARG A 340 55.13 16.96 1.74
C ARG A 340 54.95 17.34 3.23
N LEU A 341 53.70 17.45 3.70
CA LEU A 341 53.37 17.87 5.07
C LEU A 341 52.91 16.75 6.01
N SER A 342 52.83 15.49 5.58
CA SER A 342 52.32 14.38 6.41
C SER A 342 53.21 14.00 7.60
N ALA A 343 54.54 14.11 7.48
CA ALA A 343 55.50 13.56 8.46
C ALA A 343 55.50 14.26 9.85
N LEU A 344 54.96 15.48 9.96
CA LEU A 344 54.96 16.25 11.21
C LEU A 344 53.68 16.12 12.05
N TYR A 345 52.59 15.57 11.49
CA TYR A 345 51.30 15.50 12.19
C TYR A 345 51.17 14.28 13.12
N GLY A 346 51.86 13.17 12.82
CA GLY A 346 51.76 11.93 13.61
C GLY A 346 52.20 12.05 15.07
N LYS A 347 53.23 12.87 15.37
CA LYS A 347 53.81 12.96 16.73
C LYS A 347 52.81 13.44 17.80
N ARG A 348 51.89 14.35 17.47
CA ARG A 348 50.88 14.86 18.42
C ARG A 348 49.73 13.88 18.62
N GLN A 349 49.36 13.11 17.59
CA GLN A 349 48.38 12.04 17.73
C GLN A 349 48.97 10.86 18.52
N ALA A 350 50.20 10.44 18.22
CA ALA A 350 50.92 9.41 19.00
C ALA A 350 51.05 9.80 20.48
N ALA A 351 51.46 11.03 20.80
CA ALA A 351 51.56 11.51 22.18
C ALA A 351 50.19 11.77 22.87
N TYR A 352 49.08 11.77 22.13
CA TYR A 352 47.73 11.71 22.72
C TYR A 352 47.35 10.25 23.00
N MET A 353 47.63 9.35 22.07
CA MET A 353 47.32 7.93 22.18
C MET A 353 48.13 7.24 23.26
N GLN A 354 49.43 7.52 23.39
CA GLN A 354 50.26 7.03 24.50
C GLN A 354 49.66 7.45 25.84
N ARG A 355 49.40 8.75 26.06
CA ARG A 355 48.76 9.21 27.30
C ARG A 355 47.39 8.59 27.58
N MET A 356 46.61 8.25 26.54
CA MET A 356 45.32 7.59 26.70
C MET A 356 45.49 6.10 27.06
N LEU A 357 46.43 5.40 26.43
CA LEU A 357 46.82 4.03 26.78
C LEU A 357 47.41 3.98 28.20
N ASP A 358 48.33 4.89 28.54
CA ASP A 358 48.89 5.06 29.89
C ASP A 358 47.77 5.23 30.93
N MET A 359 46.68 5.97 30.64
CA MET A 359 45.56 6.12 31.58
C MET A 359 44.78 4.80 31.79
N PHE A 360 44.62 3.99 30.74
CA PHE A 360 44.01 2.66 30.85
C PHE A 360 44.92 1.68 31.60
N GLU A 361 46.21 1.65 31.29
CA GLU A 361 47.21 0.75 31.91
C GLU A 361 47.44 1.09 33.39
N ASN A 362 47.58 2.38 33.74
CA ASN A 362 47.73 2.84 35.12
C ASN A 362 46.42 2.78 35.93
N GLY A 363 45.31 2.32 35.35
CA GLY A 363 44.04 2.08 36.04
C GLY A 363 43.22 3.33 36.36
N ASN A 364 43.51 4.49 35.77
CA ASN A 364 42.69 5.69 35.89
C ASN A 364 41.51 5.63 34.90
N LEU A 365 40.65 4.63 35.08
CA LEU A 365 39.64 4.23 34.09
C LEU A 365 38.62 5.34 33.79
N GLU A 366 38.15 6.08 34.79
CA GLU A 366 37.16 7.15 34.58
C GLU A 366 37.69 8.25 33.64
N GLU A 367 38.93 8.66 33.85
CA GLU A 367 39.58 9.67 33.02
C GLU A 367 39.99 9.10 31.65
N ALA A 368 40.39 7.83 31.60
CA ALA A 368 40.66 7.10 30.35
C ALA A 368 39.42 7.03 29.44
N LEU A 369 38.24 6.76 29.99
CA LEU A 369 36.96 6.72 29.26
C LEU A 369 36.56 8.10 28.69
N ARG A 370 36.90 9.21 29.37
CA ARG A 370 36.74 10.58 28.85
C ARG A 370 37.67 10.90 27.67
N HIS A 371 38.78 10.16 27.55
CA HIS A 371 39.77 10.29 26.49
C HIS A 371 39.64 9.27 25.34
N ALA A 372 38.81 8.24 25.53
CA ALA A 372 38.65 7.11 24.62
C ALA A 372 38.02 7.47 23.25
N ILE A 373 38.33 6.64 22.25
CA ILE A 373 37.94 6.82 20.85
C ILE A 373 37.06 5.64 20.43
N PRO A 374 35.82 5.86 19.95
CA PRO A 374 34.92 4.77 19.59
C PRO A 374 35.39 4.07 18.30
N LEU A 375 35.36 2.73 18.32
CA LEU A 375 35.83 1.87 17.25
C LEU A 375 34.65 1.39 16.39
N GLY A 376 34.90 1.20 15.08
CA GLY A 376 33.93 0.64 14.14
C GLY A 376 32.92 1.63 13.55
N GLY A 377 33.00 1.86 12.23
CA GLY A 377 31.99 2.59 11.47
C GLY A 377 31.85 1.99 10.07
N GLY A 378 30.67 1.43 9.77
CA GLY A 378 30.41 0.59 8.59
C GLY A 378 30.81 1.21 7.24
N GLN A 379 30.99 0.35 6.24
CA GLN A 379 31.54 0.67 4.91
C GLN A 379 30.74 1.72 4.13
N GLY A 380 31.06 3.00 4.33
CA GLY A 380 30.72 4.10 3.42
C GLY A 380 31.83 5.16 3.43
N ASP A 381 32.03 5.87 2.32
CA ASP A 381 33.10 6.86 2.13
C ASP A 381 32.89 8.15 2.95
N ALA A 382 33.08 8.04 4.27
CA ALA A 382 33.25 9.18 5.17
C ALA A 382 34.73 9.61 5.17
N GLY A 383 34.98 10.86 4.78
CA GLY A 383 36.33 11.42 4.62
C GLY A 383 37.16 11.48 5.89
N GLN A 384 38.48 11.62 5.70
CA GLN A 384 39.51 11.55 6.73
C GLN A 384 39.57 12.80 7.63
N ALA A 385 39.82 12.60 8.92
CA ALA A 385 39.89 13.64 9.95
C ALA A 385 41.34 14.08 10.17
N PHE A 386 41.59 15.39 10.05
CA PHE A 386 42.94 15.99 10.20
C PHE A 386 43.11 16.72 11.55
N GLY A 387 42.46 16.24 12.60
CA GLY A 387 42.52 16.81 13.96
C GLY A 387 42.95 15.79 15.02
N THR A 388 43.56 16.25 16.11
CA THR A 388 43.74 15.46 17.33
C THR A 388 42.42 15.38 18.10
N PRO A 389 42.02 14.20 18.62
CA PRO A 389 40.90 14.10 19.55
C PRO A 389 41.12 14.98 20.78
N THR A 390 40.04 15.50 21.35
CA THR A 390 40.06 16.32 22.56
C THR A 390 39.36 15.61 23.71
N ARG A 391 39.85 15.85 24.94
CA ARG A 391 39.24 15.41 26.21
C ARG A 391 37.76 15.77 26.21
N ARG A 392 36.88 14.78 26.35
CA ARG A 392 35.44 15.03 26.52
C ARG A 392 35.24 15.75 27.86
N GLN A 393 34.56 16.90 27.85
CA GLN A 393 34.47 17.73 29.07
C GLN A 393 33.57 17.08 30.11
N ASP A 394 32.45 16.54 29.64
CA ASP A 394 31.64 15.52 30.27
C ASP A 394 31.64 14.26 29.40
N LEU A 395 31.25 13.16 30.01
CA LEU A 395 30.72 12.04 29.27
C LEU A 395 29.33 12.48 28.72
N THR A 396 29.25 13.00 27.48
CA THR A 396 28.01 13.29 26.70
C THR A 396 27.99 12.54 25.36
N LEU A 397 26.82 12.08 24.88
CA LEU A 397 26.70 11.27 23.65
C LEU A 397 26.48 12.09 22.38
N SER A 398 26.88 11.50 21.25
CA SER A 398 26.62 12.08 19.94
C SER A 398 25.25 11.65 19.40
N GLN A 399 24.18 12.35 19.80
CA GLN A 399 22.79 12.08 19.35
C GLN A 399 22.55 12.13 17.83
N HIS A 400 23.53 12.52 17.03
CA HIS A 400 23.40 12.61 15.58
C HIS A 400 24.54 11.89 14.86
N SER A 401 24.16 10.88 14.05
CA SER A 401 25.01 10.37 12.98
C SER A 401 25.06 11.37 11.82
N ALA A 402 25.63 12.55 12.10
CA ALA A 402 26.26 13.37 11.08
C ALA A 402 27.36 12.52 10.39
N PRO A 403 27.75 12.81 9.13
CA PRO A 403 28.84 12.10 8.47
C PRO A 403 30.17 12.35 9.19
N GLY A 404 30.41 11.54 10.21
CA GLY A 404 31.50 11.63 11.17
C GLY A 404 32.82 11.33 10.51
N THR A 405 33.74 12.28 10.64
CA THR A 405 35.05 12.26 10.02
C THR A 405 35.90 11.13 10.59
N ARG A 406 36.44 10.24 9.75
CA ARG A 406 37.19 9.05 10.19
C ARG A 406 38.65 9.36 10.50
N LEU A 407 39.18 8.86 11.61
CA LEU A 407 40.59 8.52 11.70
C LEU A 407 40.76 7.11 11.13
N LEU A 408 41.62 6.96 10.12
CA LEU A 408 42.04 5.64 9.63
C LEU A 408 43.19 5.19 10.53
N PHE A 409 43.01 4.07 11.23
CA PHE A 409 44.06 3.44 12.04
C PHE A 409 44.73 2.31 11.26
N GLU A 410 45.97 1.98 11.59
CA GLU A 410 46.60 0.73 11.16
C GLU A 410 45.90 -0.45 11.86
N ALA A 411 45.78 -1.59 11.17
CA ALA A 411 44.95 -2.72 11.64
C ALA A 411 45.40 -3.28 13.00
N ASP A 412 46.71 -3.28 13.25
CA ASP A 412 47.31 -3.75 14.50
C ASP A 412 46.93 -2.84 15.68
N LEU A 413 46.85 -1.53 15.43
CA LEU A 413 46.51 -0.52 16.44
C LEU A 413 45.01 -0.54 16.79
N GLU A 414 44.12 -0.76 15.81
CA GLU A 414 42.70 -0.99 16.09
C GLU A 414 42.49 -2.27 16.90
N SER A 415 43.26 -3.32 16.61
CA SER A 415 43.23 -4.60 17.32
C SER A 415 43.71 -4.45 18.77
N HIS A 416 44.79 -3.72 19.00
CA HIS A 416 45.29 -3.40 20.34
C HIS A 416 44.29 -2.57 21.15
N LEU A 417 43.66 -1.54 20.54
CA LEU A 417 42.62 -0.75 21.21
C LEU A 417 41.39 -1.58 21.61
N LYS A 418 40.96 -2.54 20.78
CA LYS A 418 39.89 -3.49 21.14
C LYS A 418 40.28 -4.33 22.36
N GLN A 419 41.53 -4.78 22.43
CA GLN A 419 42.03 -5.57 23.56
C GLN A 419 42.08 -4.74 24.86
N VAL A 420 42.58 -3.50 24.81
CA VAL A 420 42.58 -2.57 25.94
C VAL A 420 41.16 -2.27 26.43
N TYR A 421 40.22 -2.00 25.53
CA TYR A 421 38.82 -1.76 25.90
C TYR A 421 38.14 -3.01 26.48
N ARG A 422 38.41 -4.22 25.96
CA ARG A 422 37.87 -5.45 26.55
C ARG A 422 38.46 -5.74 27.94
N GLN A 423 39.76 -5.54 28.15
CA GLN A 423 40.38 -5.64 29.48
C GLN A 423 39.82 -4.60 30.46
N SER A 424 39.52 -3.40 29.98
CA SER A 424 38.88 -2.33 30.76
C SER A 424 37.46 -2.71 31.17
N PHE A 425 36.68 -3.27 30.24
CA PHE A 425 35.36 -3.83 30.54
C PHE A 425 35.42 -4.95 31.59
N GLU A 426 36.31 -5.94 31.42
CA GLU A 426 36.49 -7.04 32.40
C GLU A 426 36.90 -6.54 33.79
N ARG A 427 37.60 -5.41 33.87
CA ARG A 427 37.98 -4.77 35.13
C ARG A 427 36.81 -4.00 35.76
N LEU A 428 36.04 -3.24 34.97
CA LEU A 428 34.85 -2.54 35.44
C LEU A 428 33.75 -3.53 35.91
N ASP A 429 33.60 -4.67 35.24
CA ASP A 429 32.70 -5.76 35.68
C ASP A 429 33.12 -6.31 37.05
N ARG A 430 34.43 -6.56 37.25
CA ARG A 430 34.99 -6.98 38.55
C ARG A 430 34.85 -5.91 39.64
N GLU A 431 34.88 -4.63 39.28
CA GLU A 431 34.68 -3.48 40.19
C GLU A 431 33.18 -3.18 40.44
N GLY A 432 32.25 -3.88 39.78
CA GLY A 432 30.80 -3.65 39.91
C GLY A 432 30.29 -2.37 39.24
N ARG A 433 31.12 -1.72 38.41
CA ARG A 433 30.85 -0.45 37.72
C ARG A 433 30.07 -0.68 36.43
N ILE A 434 28.80 -1.06 36.60
CA ILE A 434 27.91 -1.55 35.54
C ILE A 434 27.70 -0.50 34.44
N GLU A 435 27.46 0.77 34.80
CA GLU A 435 27.17 1.83 33.81
C GLU A 435 28.37 2.13 32.91
N GLU A 436 29.57 2.18 33.48
CA GLU A 436 30.81 2.40 32.75
C GLU A 436 31.21 1.18 31.93
N ALA A 437 31.01 -0.03 32.45
CA ALA A 437 31.19 -1.27 31.71
C ALA A 437 30.27 -1.33 30.48
N VAL A 438 28.99 -0.97 30.64
CA VAL A 438 28.03 -0.83 29.54
C VAL A 438 28.46 0.25 28.57
N PHE A 439 28.94 1.41 29.04
CA PHE A 439 29.45 2.47 28.17
C PHE A 439 30.61 2.00 27.28
N VAL A 440 31.53 1.17 27.81
CA VAL A 440 32.60 0.55 27.01
C VAL A 440 32.03 -0.34 25.90
N LEU A 441 31.11 -1.26 26.23
CA LEU A 441 30.50 -2.15 25.23
C LEU A 441 29.68 -1.38 24.19
N ALA A 442 28.83 -0.45 24.66
CA ALA A 442 27.87 0.32 23.88
C ALA A 442 28.50 1.31 22.90
N GLU A 443 29.40 2.18 23.40
CA GLU A 443 29.89 3.33 22.66
C GLU A 443 31.31 3.10 22.12
N LEU A 444 32.21 2.50 22.92
CA LEU A 444 33.62 2.33 22.54
C LEU A 444 33.84 1.11 21.64
N LEU A 445 33.30 -0.05 22.00
CA LEU A 445 33.39 -1.30 21.22
C LEU A 445 32.25 -1.46 20.21
N ARG A 446 31.13 -0.74 20.41
CA ARG A 446 29.89 -0.84 19.62
C ARG A 446 29.29 -2.26 19.56
N ALA A 447 29.60 -3.07 20.58
CA ALA A 447 29.09 -4.42 20.78
C ALA A 447 27.66 -4.38 21.36
N ARG A 448 26.71 -3.85 20.57
CA ARG A 448 25.33 -3.57 21.03
C ARG A 448 24.64 -4.77 21.67
N GLN A 449 24.76 -5.96 21.09
CA GLN A 449 24.17 -7.18 21.66
C GLN A 449 24.82 -7.56 22.99
N GLU A 450 26.16 -7.53 23.07
CA GLU A 450 26.92 -7.81 24.30
C GLU A 450 26.54 -6.83 25.42
N ALA A 451 26.32 -5.55 25.11
CA ALA A 451 25.84 -4.55 26.06
C ALA A 451 24.42 -4.83 26.60
N LEU A 452 23.49 -5.27 25.73
CA LEU A 452 22.13 -5.64 26.13
C LEU A 452 22.13 -6.93 26.96
N ASP A 453 22.90 -7.93 26.55
CA ASP A 453 23.04 -9.21 27.27
C ASP A 453 23.69 -9.00 28.66
N TYR A 454 24.62 -8.04 28.77
CA TYR A 454 25.22 -7.63 30.03
C TYR A 454 24.19 -6.95 30.96
N LEU A 455 23.42 -5.97 30.46
CA LEU A 455 22.34 -5.35 31.24
C LEU A 455 21.26 -6.35 31.68
N GLU A 456 20.93 -7.33 30.82
CA GLU A 456 20.02 -8.43 31.14
C GLU A 456 20.56 -9.31 32.29
N LYS A 457 21.85 -9.69 32.25
CA LYS A 457 22.53 -10.44 33.32
C LYS A 457 22.47 -9.69 34.66
N HIS A 458 22.57 -8.36 34.63
CA HIS A 458 22.50 -7.49 35.82
C HIS A 458 21.08 -6.97 36.13
N GLN A 459 20.03 -7.55 35.54
CA GLN A 459 18.60 -7.23 35.77
C GLN A 459 18.22 -5.75 35.49
N ARG A 460 19.03 -5.02 34.73
CA ARG A 460 18.80 -3.62 34.32
C ARG A 460 17.91 -3.55 33.07
N HIS A 461 16.75 -4.19 33.13
CA HIS A 461 15.88 -4.39 31.96
C HIS A 461 15.33 -3.08 31.37
N GLN A 462 15.01 -2.08 32.19
CA GLN A 462 14.57 -0.76 31.72
C GLN A 462 15.65 -0.09 30.86
N GLN A 463 16.88 -0.02 31.38
CA GLN A 463 18.02 0.57 30.66
C GLN A 463 18.28 -0.17 29.35
N ALA A 464 18.22 -1.51 29.35
CA ALA A 464 18.35 -2.31 28.14
C ALA A 464 17.24 -2.00 27.12
N ALA A 465 15.99 -1.83 27.56
CA ALA A 465 14.86 -1.51 26.69
C ALA A 465 14.98 -0.12 26.06
N ASP A 466 15.34 0.89 26.83
CA ASP A 466 15.50 2.27 26.33
C ASP A 466 16.75 2.40 25.43
N LEU A 467 17.85 1.70 25.73
CA LEU A 467 18.98 1.54 24.79
C LEU A 467 18.55 0.88 23.48
N ALA A 468 17.76 -0.20 23.55
CA ALA A 468 17.32 -0.92 22.36
C ALA A 468 16.40 -0.07 21.47
N LEU A 469 15.57 0.78 22.06
CA LEU A 469 14.79 1.81 21.37
C LEU A 469 15.70 2.87 20.74
N ALA A 470 16.65 3.44 21.49
CA ALA A 470 17.58 4.47 21.01
C ALA A 470 18.48 3.98 19.86
N TRP A 471 18.85 2.70 19.84
CA TRP A 471 19.63 2.06 18.77
C TRP A 471 18.82 1.56 17.58
N ASP A 472 17.49 1.70 17.61
CA ASP A 472 16.57 1.19 16.60
C ASP A 472 16.72 -0.32 16.36
N MET A 473 16.83 -1.10 17.45
CA MET A 473 16.99 -2.56 17.40
C MET A 473 15.74 -3.27 16.84
N SER A 474 15.84 -4.57 16.54
CA SER A 474 14.69 -5.33 16.03
C SER A 474 13.49 -5.20 16.97
N ALA A 475 12.29 -5.05 16.39
CA ALA A 475 11.06 -4.88 17.16
C ALA A 475 10.86 -5.99 18.20
N SER A 476 11.18 -7.24 17.84
CA SER A 476 11.12 -8.39 18.74
C SER A 476 12.03 -8.27 19.96
N THR A 477 13.24 -7.74 19.81
CA THR A 477 14.17 -7.49 20.92
C THR A 477 13.69 -6.35 21.82
N ILE A 478 13.15 -5.28 21.23
CA ILE A 478 12.57 -4.15 21.97
C ILE A 478 11.37 -4.60 22.80
N VAL A 479 10.40 -5.30 22.19
CA VAL A 479 9.21 -5.83 22.86
C VAL A 479 9.62 -6.79 23.99
N ARG A 480 10.56 -7.70 23.73
CA ARG A 480 11.12 -8.62 24.74
C ARG A 480 11.67 -7.86 25.95
N LEU A 481 12.51 -6.85 25.74
CA LEU A 481 13.15 -6.11 26.83
C LEU A 481 12.13 -5.25 27.60
N LEU A 482 11.15 -4.62 26.93
CA LEU A 482 10.06 -3.90 27.59
C LEU A 482 9.18 -4.83 28.43
N CYS A 483 8.86 -6.04 27.94
CA CYS A 483 8.16 -7.06 28.74
C CYS A 483 8.93 -7.46 30.00
N LEU A 484 10.28 -7.55 29.93
CA LEU A 484 11.14 -7.85 31.08
C LEU A 484 11.30 -6.66 32.04
N ALA A 485 11.21 -5.43 31.54
CA ALA A 485 11.17 -4.22 32.34
C ALA A 485 9.80 -4.00 33.04
N GLY A 486 8.76 -4.72 32.62
CA GLY A 486 7.39 -4.54 33.10
C GLY A 486 6.59 -3.45 32.37
N ASP A 487 7.17 -2.79 31.36
CA ASP A 487 6.53 -1.75 30.55
C ASP A 487 5.66 -2.38 29.44
N TRP A 488 4.57 -3.01 29.86
CA TRP A 488 3.64 -3.69 28.95
C TRP A 488 2.95 -2.73 27.98
N GLN A 489 2.77 -1.45 28.35
CA GLN A 489 2.11 -0.47 27.48
C GLN A 489 2.97 -0.16 26.25
N ARG A 490 4.25 0.23 26.43
CA ARG A 490 5.15 0.45 25.28
C ARG A 490 5.44 -0.86 24.54
N ALA A 491 5.55 -2.00 25.24
CA ALA A 491 5.74 -3.30 24.61
C ALA A 491 4.61 -3.60 23.59
N LEU A 492 3.34 -3.40 23.99
CA LEU A 492 2.19 -3.63 23.12
C LEU A 492 2.09 -2.58 22.01
N GLN A 493 2.40 -1.31 22.27
CA GLN A 493 2.45 -0.27 21.23
C GLN A 493 3.48 -0.62 20.13
N VAL A 494 4.71 -1.02 20.51
CA VAL A 494 5.73 -1.45 19.54
C VAL A 494 5.31 -2.73 18.82
N ALA A 495 4.78 -3.73 19.54
CA ALA A 495 4.36 -5.00 18.96
C ALA A 495 3.21 -4.84 17.95
N ARG A 496 2.27 -3.92 18.19
CA ARG A 496 1.19 -3.56 17.27
C ARG A 496 1.71 -2.78 16.06
N ARG A 497 2.51 -1.74 16.29
CA ARG A 497 3.06 -0.86 15.24
C ARG A 497 3.91 -1.65 14.22
N ASP A 498 4.78 -2.52 14.71
CA ASP A 498 5.76 -3.25 13.87
C ASP A 498 5.34 -4.71 13.59
N ASN A 499 4.14 -5.12 14.03
CA ASN A 499 3.60 -6.48 13.92
C ASN A 499 4.53 -7.58 14.51
N ALA A 500 5.21 -7.29 15.61
CA ALA A 500 6.39 -8.04 16.11
C ALA A 500 6.09 -9.12 17.17
N PHE A 501 4.81 -9.45 17.41
CA PHE A 501 4.41 -10.38 18.47
C PHE A 501 5.01 -11.78 18.35
N ALA A 502 4.97 -12.38 17.15
CA ALA A 502 5.39 -13.77 16.94
C ALA A 502 6.85 -14.01 17.33
N ASP A 503 7.75 -13.17 16.82
CA ASP A 503 9.18 -13.23 17.08
C ASP A 503 9.50 -12.91 18.55
N ALA A 504 8.83 -11.92 19.14
CA ALA A 504 9.00 -11.57 20.55
C ALA A 504 8.60 -12.72 21.49
N VAL A 505 7.49 -13.42 21.17
CA VAL A 505 7.05 -14.62 21.89
C VAL A 505 8.09 -15.74 21.83
N ILE A 506 8.68 -15.99 20.65
CA ILE A 506 9.73 -17.01 20.48
C ILE A 506 10.97 -16.68 21.32
N LEU A 507 11.37 -15.41 21.39
CA LEU A 507 12.50 -14.98 22.22
C LEU A 507 12.21 -15.07 23.73
N LEU A 508 10.95 -14.94 24.15
CA LEU A 508 10.56 -15.06 25.57
C LEU A 508 10.38 -16.51 26.03
N GLU A 509 9.77 -17.36 25.20
CA GLU A 509 9.24 -18.68 25.58
C GLU A 509 10.23 -19.57 26.36
N LYS A 510 11.49 -19.63 25.93
CA LYS A 510 12.48 -20.54 26.53
C LYS A 510 12.97 -20.12 27.93
N LYS A 511 13.03 -18.81 28.21
CA LYS A 511 13.60 -18.25 29.45
C LYS A 511 12.52 -17.68 30.39
N TRP A 512 11.42 -17.16 29.86
CA TRP A 512 10.36 -16.47 30.60
C TRP A 512 8.97 -16.91 30.09
N PRO A 513 8.54 -18.15 30.36
CA PRO A 513 7.32 -18.72 29.80
C PRO A 513 6.04 -17.97 30.21
N GLU A 514 6.00 -17.38 31.40
CA GLU A 514 4.85 -16.58 31.87
C GLU A 514 4.69 -15.28 31.08
N ALA A 515 5.79 -14.56 30.84
CA ALA A 515 5.80 -13.36 30.00
C ALA A 515 5.44 -13.70 28.54
N ALA A 516 5.92 -14.83 28.02
CA ALA A 516 5.55 -15.34 26.70
C ALA A 516 4.05 -15.68 26.63
N ALA A 517 3.48 -16.30 27.67
CA ALA A 517 2.05 -16.63 27.74
C ALA A 517 1.18 -15.37 27.77
N ARG A 518 1.54 -14.36 28.57
CA ARG A 518 0.84 -13.07 28.58
C ARG A 518 0.92 -12.36 27.22
N LEU A 519 2.10 -12.34 26.59
CA LEU A 519 2.26 -11.72 25.27
C LEU A 519 1.49 -12.48 24.17
N ARG A 520 1.37 -13.81 24.25
CA ARG A 520 0.51 -14.62 23.37
C ARG A 520 -0.97 -14.28 23.50
N LEU A 521 -1.46 -14.08 24.72
CA LEU A 521 -2.84 -13.69 24.95
C LEU A 521 -3.15 -12.34 24.30
N GLU A 522 -2.30 -11.34 24.53
CA GLU A 522 -2.42 -10.01 23.89
C GLU A 522 -2.27 -10.07 22.36
N TRP A 523 -1.38 -10.91 21.85
CA TRP A 523 -1.24 -11.16 20.41
C TRP A 523 -2.51 -11.75 19.81
N ALA A 524 -3.10 -12.76 20.46
CA ALA A 524 -4.32 -13.39 20.00
C ALA A 524 -5.52 -12.41 20.02
N LEU A 525 -5.62 -11.58 21.06
CA LEU A 525 -6.60 -10.48 21.11
C LEU A 525 -6.39 -9.49 19.97
N ALA A 526 -5.16 -9.03 19.73
CA ALA A 526 -4.84 -8.17 18.59
C ALA A 526 -5.17 -8.82 17.24
N LEU A 527 -4.98 -10.13 17.07
CA LEU A 527 -5.39 -10.86 15.87
C LEU A 527 -6.91 -10.89 15.69
N THR A 528 -7.71 -11.05 16.76
CA THR A 528 -9.18 -10.91 16.67
C THR A 528 -9.58 -9.48 16.29
N GLU A 529 -8.93 -8.45 16.84
CA GLU A 529 -9.18 -7.05 16.46
C GLU A 529 -8.86 -6.76 14.99
N LYS A 530 -7.87 -7.45 14.39
CA LYS A 530 -7.56 -7.42 12.95
C LYS A 530 -8.53 -8.25 12.09
N GLY A 531 -9.42 -9.04 12.70
CA GLY A 531 -10.30 -9.99 12.01
C GLY A 531 -9.64 -11.31 11.60
N LEU A 532 -8.45 -11.63 12.12
CA LEU A 532 -7.67 -12.84 11.83
C LEU A 532 -8.00 -13.98 12.79
N TRP A 533 -9.30 -14.28 12.95
CA TRP A 533 -9.86 -15.19 13.95
C TRP A 533 -9.19 -16.57 14.02
N LEU A 534 -8.95 -17.21 12.87
CA LEU A 534 -8.33 -18.55 12.84
C LEU A 534 -6.86 -18.54 13.30
N GLN A 535 -6.14 -17.45 13.06
CA GLN A 535 -4.77 -17.25 13.55
C GLN A 535 -4.76 -16.94 15.05
N ALA A 536 -5.75 -16.17 15.54
CA ALA A 536 -5.91 -15.92 16.98
C ALA A 536 -6.13 -17.24 17.75
N VAL A 537 -6.94 -18.15 17.20
CA VAL A 537 -7.15 -19.49 17.72
C VAL A 537 -5.85 -20.31 17.74
N ASP A 538 -5.06 -20.31 16.66
CA ASP A 538 -3.74 -21.00 16.64
C ASP A 538 -2.81 -20.54 17.77
N VAL A 539 -2.67 -19.21 17.93
CA VAL A 539 -1.76 -18.61 18.91
C VAL A 539 -2.20 -18.97 20.34
N ILE A 540 -3.49 -18.79 20.64
CA ILE A 540 -4.00 -18.95 22.00
C ILE A 540 -4.17 -20.43 22.41
N TRP A 541 -4.33 -21.37 21.47
CA TRP A 541 -4.53 -22.80 21.76
C TRP A 541 -3.39 -23.44 22.57
N SER A 542 -2.18 -22.88 22.42
CA SER A 542 -0.99 -23.24 23.19
C SER A 542 -1.16 -23.03 24.71
N LEU A 543 -2.08 -22.16 25.14
CA LEU A 543 -2.36 -21.82 26.53
C LEU A 543 -3.56 -22.65 27.05
N PRO A 544 -3.35 -23.66 27.93
CA PRO A 544 -4.43 -24.56 28.34
C PRO A 544 -5.63 -23.84 29.00
N ALA A 545 -5.36 -22.79 29.78
CA ALA A 545 -6.37 -21.99 30.47
C ALA A 545 -7.31 -21.21 29.52
N GLU A 546 -6.89 -20.96 28.28
CA GLU A 546 -7.63 -20.12 27.33
C GLU A 546 -8.28 -20.92 26.18
N ARG A 547 -8.23 -22.25 26.23
CA ARG A 547 -8.84 -23.12 25.20
C ARG A 547 -10.35 -22.95 25.08
N GLU A 548 -11.03 -22.60 26.17
CA GLU A 548 -12.47 -22.28 26.13
C GLU A 548 -12.74 -20.99 25.34
N ARG A 549 -11.87 -19.97 25.47
CA ARG A 549 -11.93 -18.74 24.67
C ARG A 549 -11.67 -19.03 23.20
N ALA A 550 -10.67 -19.88 22.91
CA ALA A 550 -10.38 -20.36 21.56
C ALA A 550 -11.60 -21.06 20.91
N ALA A 551 -12.29 -21.92 21.67
CA ALA A 551 -13.51 -22.59 21.21
C ALA A 551 -14.66 -21.60 20.95
N LYS A 552 -14.85 -20.61 21.83
CA LYS A 552 -15.82 -19.51 21.62
C LYS A 552 -15.52 -18.69 20.35
N TRP A 553 -14.24 -18.44 20.04
CA TRP A 553 -13.84 -17.78 18.81
C TRP A 553 -14.04 -18.63 17.55
N LEU A 554 -13.88 -19.96 17.63
CA LEU A 554 -14.27 -20.84 16.53
C LEU A 554 -15.77 -20.77 16.26
N LEU A 555 -16.62 -20.80 17.28
CA LEU A 555 -18.07 -20.66 17.13
C LEU A 555 -18.47 -19.31 16.51
N ALA A 556 -17.79 -18.22 16.86
CA ALA A 556 -18.01 -16.90 16.25
C ALA A 556 -17.60 -16.89 14.76
N ALA A 557 -16.46 -17.50 14.43
CA ALA A 557 -16.00 -17.67 13.05
C ALA A 557 -16.94 -18.57 12.21
N GLU A 558 -17.52 -19.61 12.80
CA GLU A 558 -18.56 -20.45 12.20
C GLU A 558 -19.87 -19.66 11.96
N ALA A 559 -20.28 -18.81 12.90
CA ALA A 559 -21.51 -17.99 12.78
C ALA A 559 -21.44 -16.86 11.73
N ALA A 560 -20.24 -16.46 11.30
CA ALA A 560 -20.05 -15.46 10.23
C ALA A 560 -20.32 -16.01 8.81
N GLY A 561 -20.31 -17.34 8.64
CA GLY A 561 -20.57 -18.01 7.38
C GLY A 561 -19.49 -17.82 6.30
N GLY A 562 -19.66 -18.50 5.16
CA GLY A 562 -18.72 -18.49 4.05
C GLY A 562 -17.36 -19.13 4.39
N SER A 563 -16.29 -18.66 3.77
CA SER A 563 -14.94 -19.26 3.92
C SER A 563 -14.40 -19.25 5.34
N LEU A 564 -14.73 -18.23 6.13
CA LEU A 564 -14.31 -18.18 7.53
C LEU A 564 -14.91 -19.35 8.35
N ALA A 565 -16.18 -19.67 8.12
CA ALA A 565 -16.85 -20.78 8.79
C ALA A 565 -16.30 -22.15 8.34
N ILE A 566 -15.99 -22.29 7.05
CA ILE A 566 -15.39 -23.51 6.49
C ILE A 566 -13.97 -23.72 7.05
N GLY A 567 -13.17 -22.65 7.10
CA GLY A 567 -11.85 -22.66 7.73
C GLY A 567 -11.93 -22.97 9.23
N ALA A 568 -12.93 -22.43 9.93
CA ALA A 568 -13.19 -22.73 11.33
C ALA A 568 -13.55 -24.21 11.56
N LEU A 569 -14.39 -24.82 10.71
CA LEU A 569 -14.70 -26.24 10.78
C LEU A 569 -13.46 -27.12 10.58
N VAL A 570 -12.60 -26.80 9.60
CA VAL A 570 -11.32 -27.50 9.40
C VAL A 570 -10.40 -27.30 10.62
N LYS A 571 -10.41 -26.11 11.24
CA LYS A 571 -9.70 -25.84 12.48
C LYS A 571 -10.21 -26.70 13.63
N ARG A 572 -11.53 -26.80 13.79
CA ARG A 572 -12.20 -27.59 14.82
C ARG A 572 -11.94 -29.08 14.63
N ALA A 573 -11.83 -29.57 13.39
CA ALA A 573 -11.40 -30.94 13.08
C ALA A 573 -9.96 -31.25 13.55
N ILE A 574 -9.09 -30.24 13.65
CA ILE A 574 -7.70 -30.40 14.12
C ILE A 574 -7.63 -30.29 15.65
N LEU A 575 -8.35 -29.33 16.25
CA LEU A 575 -8.20 -28.96 17.66
C LEU A 575 -9.21 -29.65 18.59
N LEU A 576 -10.40 -30.00 18.09
CA LEU A 576 -11.55 -30.52 18.83
C LEU A 576 -12.28 -31.64 18.03
N PRO A 577 -11.58 -32.71 17.61
CA PRO A 577 -12.12 -33.70 16.67
C PRO A 577 -13.40 -34.38 17.15
N ASP A 578 -13.54 -34.65 18.45
CA ASP A 578 -14.70 -35.31 19.06
C ASP A 578 -16.00 -34.51 18.91
N THR A 579 -15.89 -33.21 18.61
CA THR A 579 -17.03 -32.30 18.44
C THR A 579 -17.56 -32.25 17.00
N LEU A 580 -16.97 -33.00 16.05
CA LEU A 580 -17.38 -32.99 14.64
C LEU A 580 -18.72 -33.70 14.36
N THR A 581 -19.12 -34.67 15.18
CA THR A 581 -20.37 -35.44 15.01
C THR A 581 -21.62 -34.54 14.92
N ALA A 582 -21.63 -33.41 15.64
CA ALA A 582 -22.70 -32.43 15.58
C ALA A 582 -22.88 -31.75 14.20
N TYR A 583 -21.92 -31.93 13.27
CA TYR A 583 -21.86 -31.24 11.97
C TYR A 583 -22.09 -32.19 10.79
N GLU A 584 -22.41 -33.47 11.04
CA GLU A 584 -22.71 -34.47 10.02
C GLU A 584 -23.81 -33.98 9.04
N THR A 585 -24.91 -33.43 9.56
CA THR A 585 -26.01 -32.89 8.75
C THR A 585 -25.61 -31.67 7.91
N TRP A 586 -24.65 -30.87 8.37
CA TRP A 586 -24.12 -29.73 7.62
C TRP A 586 -23.17 -30.17 6.51
N VAL A 587 -22.28 -31.14 6.81
CA VAL A 587 -21.37 -31.74 5.82
C VAL A 587 -22.16 -32.51 4.74
N GLU A 588 -23.25 -33.18 5.13
CA GLU A 588 -24.15 -33.83 4.17
C GLU A 588 -24.82 -32.82 3.23
N LYS A 589 -25.33 -31.70 3.75
CA LYS A 589 -25.87 -30.60 2.91
C LYS A 589 -24.80 -30.03 2.00
N LEU A 590 -23.59 -29.77 2.50
CA LEU A 590 -22.46 -29.29 1.70
C LEU A 590 -22.12 -30.25 0.53
N ARG A 591 -22.24 -31.57 0.77
CA ARG A 591 -22.02 -32.63 -0.23
C ARG A 591 -23.14 -32.70 -1.27
N SER A 592 -24.41 -32.56 -0.86
CA SER A 592 -25.57 -32.82 -1.73
C SER A 592 -26.12 -31.61 -2.47
N ASP A 593 -25.95 -30.40 -1.93
CA ASP A 593 -26.50 -29.15 -2.44
C ASP A 593 -25.72 -28.66 -3.68
N PRO A 594 -26.33 -28.62 -4.89
CA PRO A 594 -25.64 -28.20 -6.10
C PRO A 594 -25.13 -26.76 -6.06
N GLU A 595 -25.77 -25.86 -5.30
CA GLU A 595 -25.42 -24.42 -5.28
C GLU A 595 -24.14 -24.14 -4.49
N ARG A 596 -23.70 -25.08 -3.64
CA ARG A 596 -22.55 -24.93 -2.73
C ARG A 596 -21.17 -25.25 -3.32
N VAL A 597 -21.00 -25.05 -4.63
CA VAL A 597 -19.70 -25.29 -5.31
C VAL A 597 -18.57 -24.46 -4.68
N MET A 598 -18.84 -23.18 -4.36
CA MET A 598 -17.82 -22.30 -3.76
C MET A 598 -17.45 -22.75 -2.34
N ASP A 599 -18.41 -23.14 -1.51
CA ASP A 599 -18.16 -23.69 -0.17
C ASP A 599 -17.28 -24.96 -0.26
N ARG A 600 -17.58 -25.87 -1.20
CA ARG A 600 -16.79 -27.09 -1.43
C ARG A 600 -15.38 -26.79 -1.92
N ALA A 601 -15.21 -25.82 -2.83
CA ALA A 601 -13.92 -25.37 -3.31
C ALA A 601 -13.07 -24.75 -2.19
N THR A 602 -13.69 -23.95 -1.31
CA THR A 602 -13.02 -23.42 -0.12
C THR A 602 -12.64 -24.51 0.88
N LEU A 603 -13.52 -25.48 1.13
CA LEU A 603 -13.21 -26.62 2.02
C LEU A 603 -12.00 -27.39 1.49
N ALA A 604 -11.97 -27.67 0.18
CA ALA A 604 -10.84 -28.30 -0.48
C ALA A 604 -9.54 -27.52 -0.27
N GLN A 605 -9.54 -26.20 -0.45
CA GLN A 605 -8.36 -25.35 -0.23
C GLN A 605 -7.91 -25.32 1.24
N ALA A 606 -8.85 -25.18 2.18
CA ALA A 606 -8.59 -25.18 3.62
C ALA A 606 -7.98 -26.52 4.07
N LEU A 607 -8.51 -27.65 3.60
CA LEU A 607 -7.96 -28.97 3.86
C LEU A 607 -6.55 -29.13 3.25
N LEU A 608 -6.32 -28.68 2.00
CA LEU A 608 -5.03 -28.77 1.31
C LEU A 608 -3.93 -27.89 1.90
N ALA A 609 -4.29 -26.82 2.64
CA ALA A 609 -3.32 -26.03 3.39
C ALA A 609 -2.66 -26.82 4.54
N HIS A 610 -3.33 -27.88 5.03
CA HIS A 610 -2.81 -28.73 6.10
C HIS A 610 -2.08 -29.96 5.55
N LYS A 611 -0.76 -30.01 5.79
CA LYS A 611 0.10 -31.16 5.42
C LYS A 611 0.02 -32.34 6.39
N ALA A 612 -0.52 -32.12 7.59
CA ALA A 612 -0.60 -33.14 8.64
C ALA A 612 -1.83 -34.03 8.46
N TYR A 613 -1.64 -35.34 8.54
CA TYR A 613 -2.75 -36.30 8.50
C TYR A 613 -3.47 -36.36 9.85
N SER A 614 -4.80 -36.26 9.83
CA SER A 614 -5.68 -36.51 10.98
C SER A 614 -6.89 -37.36 10.53
N PRO A 615 -7.38 -38.32 11.34
CA PRO A 615 -8.61 -39.06 11.03
C PRO A 615 -9.82 -38.15 10.77
N ALA A 616 -9.92 -37.04 11.50
CA ALA A 616 -10.99 -36.05 11.36
C ALA A 616 -10.94 -35.32 10.01
N LEU A 617 -9.73 -34.96 9.55
CA LEU A 617 -9.53 -34.37 8.22
C LEU A 617 -9.79 -35.39 7.10
N ALA A 618 -9.39 -36.66 7.31
CA ALA A 618 -9.69 -37.74 6.37
C ALA A 618 -11.20 -37.98 6.22
N TRP A 619 -11.95 -37.93 7.32
CA TRP A 619 -13.42 -38.02 7.32
C TRP A 619 -14.07 -36.87 6.53
N LEU A 620 -13.68 -35.61 6.80
CA LEU A 620 -14.17 -34.44 6.04
C LEU A 620 -13.86 -34.56 4.54
N ALA A 621 -12.65 -35.00 4.19
CA ALA A 621 -12.27 -35.21 2.80
C ALA A 621 -13.07 -36.36 2.17
N ALA A 622 -13.23 -37.50 2.84
CA ALA A 622 -14.00 -38.64 2.33
C ALA A 622 -15.48 -38.28 2.07
N ALA A 623 -16.08 -37.49 2.96
CA ALA A 623 -17.46 -37.04 2.80
C ALA A 623 -17.67 -36.16 1.56
N THR A 624 -16.69 -35.32 1.20
CA THR A 624 -16.87 -34.24 0.20
C THR A 624 -16.09 -34.42 -1.11
N VAL A 625 -15.03 -35.24 -1.14
CA VAL A 625 -14.11 -35.36 -2.29
C VAL A 625 -14.81 -35.77 -3.58
N ARG A 626 -15.85 -36.62 -3.53
CA ARG A 626 -16.61 -37.04 -4.71
C ARG A 626 -17.35 -35.85 -5.35
N ALA A 627 -18.03 -35.05 -4.55
CA ALA A 627 -18.68 -33.82 -5.01
C ALA A 627 -17.66 -32.79 -5.53
N ILE A 628 -16.54 -32.59 -4.82
CA ILE A 628 -15.45 -31.69 -5.23
C ILE A 628 -14.86 -32.10 -6.60
N ILE A 629 -14.73 -33.41 -6.89
CA ILE A 629 -14.28 -33.91 -8.20
C ILE A 629 -15.33 -33.60 -9.27
N CYS A 630 -16.62 -33.80 -9.00
CA CYS A 630 -17.71 -33.46 -9.91
C CYS A 630 -17.74 -31.96 -10.25
N ASP A 631 -17.54 -31.09 -9.26
CA ASP A 631 -17.49 -29.62 -9.46
C ASP A 631 -16.43 -29.21 -10.49
N GLN A 632 -15.31 -29.95 -10.59
CA GLN A 632 -14.24 -29.65 -11.54
C GLN A 632 -14.60 -29.94 -13.01
N ALA A 633 -15.75 -30.54 -13.30
CA ALA A 633 -16.27 -30.64 -14.66
C ALA A 633 -16.97 -29.34 -15.12
N GLY A 634 -17.34 -28.45 -14.20
CA GLY A 634 -18.03 -27.19 -14.49
C GLY A 634 -17.10 -26.00 -14.76
N PRO A 635 -17.66 -24.84 -15.13
CA PRO A 635 -16.90 -23.60 -15.32
C PRO A 635 -16.29 -23.05 -14.02
N GLN A 636 -16.81 -23.47 -12.87
CA GLN A 636 -16.36 -23.11 -11.52
C GLN A 636 -15.25 -24.05 -10.99
N ALA A 637 -14.41 -24.56 -11.88
CA ALA A 637 -13.28 -25.39 -11.47
C ALA A 637 -12.19 -24.55 -10.78
N HIS A 638 -11.77 -25.00 -9.60
CA HIS A 638 -10.87 -24.25 -8.70
C HIS A 638 -9.67 -25.06 -8.19
N LEU A 639 -9.51 -26.33 -8.61
CA LEU A 639 -8.41 -27.21 -8.19
C LEU A 639 -7.63 -27.81 -9.37
N THR A 640 -6.32 -27.90 -9.22
CA THR A 640 -5.42 -28.61 -10.15
C THR A 640 -5.48 -30.13 -9.96
N GLN A 641 -5.05 -30.90 -10.97
CA GLN A 641 -4.99 -32.37 -10.90
C GLN A 641 -4.19 -32.87 -9.67
N ASN A 642 -3.07 -32.22 -9.34
CA ASN A 642 -2.25 -32.57 -8.18
C ASN A 642 -2.97 -32.31 -6.85
N GLN A 643 -3.75 -31.24 -6.76
CA GLN A 643 -4.57 -30.91 -5.58
C GLN A 643 -5.71 -31.93 -5.41
N LEU A 644 -6.39 -32.32 -6.50
CA LEU A 644 -7.39 -33.39 -6.47
C LEU A 644 -6.78 -34.73 -6.00
N GLN A 645 -5.61 -35.10 -6.54
CA GLN A 645 -4.93 -36.33 -6.13
C GLN A 645 -4.50 -36.29 -4.64
N ALA A 646 -4.11 -35.13 -4.12
CA ALA A 646 -3.82 -34.95 -2.70
C ALA A 646 -5.08 -35.11 -1.82
N LEU A 647 -6.23 -34.56 -2.23
CA LEU A 647 -7.52 -34.75 -1.54
C LEU A 647 -7.95 -36.23 -1.52
N VAL A 648 -7.87 -36.91 -2.66
CA VAL A 648 -8.17 -38.35 -2.78
C VAL A 648 -7.23 -39.20 -1.92
N LYS A 649 -5.95 -38.84 -1.83
CA LYS A 649 -5.00 -39.52 -0.93
C LYS A 649 -5.34 -39.29 0.54
N MET A 650 -5.76 -38.08 0.90
CA MET A 650 -6.12 -37.69 2.27
C MET A 650 -7.43 -38.33 2.74
N SER A 651 -8.42 -38.52 1.86
CA SER A 651 -9.69 -39.18 2.22
C SER A 651 -9.54 -40.61 2.71
N LYS A 652 -8.48 -41.31 2.26
CA LYS A 652 -8.26 -42.76 2.47
C LYS A 652 -9.43 -43.66 2.03
N ASP A 653 -10.32 -43.16 1.18
CA ASP A 653 -11.37 -43.97 0.56
C ASP A 653 -10.71 -44.94 -0.45
N LYS A 654 -10.53 -46.20 0.00
CA LYS A 654 -9.92 -47.27 -0.80
C LYS A 654 -10.74 -47.62 -2.04
N LEU A 655 -12.07 -47.46 -2.00
CA LEU A 655 -12.93 -47.74 -3.14
C LEU A 655 -12.73 -46.65 -4.19
N LEU A 656 -12.82 -45.37 -3.79
CA LEU A 656 -12.54 -44.24 -4.70
C LEU A 656 -11.12 -44.31 -5.31
N GLN A 657 -10.13 -44.75 -4.54
CA GLN A 657 -8.75 -44.91 -5.03
C GLN A 657 -8.59 -46.07 -6.02
N ALA A 658 -9.42 -47.12 -5.93
CA ALA A 658 -9.45 -48.22 -6.89
C ALA A 658 -10.27 -47.88 -8.15
N ASP A 659 -11.38 -47.13 -7.98
CA ASP A 659 -12.28 -46.71 -9.04
C ASP A 659 -11.70 -45.61 -9.94
N LEU A 660 -10.74 -44.81 -9.44
CA LEU A 660 -10.09 -43.73 -10.18
C LEU A 660 -8.95 -44.25 -11.10
N PRO A 661 -9.10 -44.22 -12.43
CA PRO A 661 -7.97 -44.52 -13.30
C PRO A 661 -6.90 -43.40 -13.19
N GLY A 662 -5.63 -43.73 -13.37
CA GLY A 662 -4.51 -42.80 -13.13
C GLY A 662 -4.53 -41.49 -13.93
N ASN A 663 -5.27 -41.43 -15.04
CA ASN A 663 -5.52 -40.23 -15.85
C ASN A 663 -6.97 -39.70 -15.77
N GLY A 664 -7.81 -40.25 -14.89
CA GLY A 664 -9.26 -39.97 -14.80
C GLY A 664 -9.64 -38.68 -14.08
N LEU A 665 -8.69 -38.02 -13.39
CA LEU A 665 -8.96 -36.75 -12.73
C LEU A 665 -9.03 -35.59 -13.76
N PRO A 666 -10.04 -34.72 -13.69
CA PRO A 666 -10.24 -33.66 -14.68
C PRO A 666 -9.06 -32.67 -14.75
N ARG A 667 -8.62 -32.38 -15.98
CA ARG A 667 -7.53 -31.43 -16.27
C ARG A 667 -8.08 -30.08 -16.69
N ASN A 668 -8.25 -29.17 -15.75
CA ASN A 668 -8.70 -27.82 -16.06
C ASN A 668 -7.59 -26.94 -16.65
N LYS A 669 -7.59 -26.80 -17.98
CA LYS A 669 -6.67 -25.92 -18.73
C LYS A 669 -6.93 -24.43 -18.49
N ARG A 670 -8.13 -24.05 -18.05
CA ARG A 670 -8.55 -22.65 -17.79
C ARG A 670 -8.30 -22.17 -16.36
N LEU A 671 -7.92 -23.07 -15.45
CA LEU A 671 -7.67 -22.73 -14.05
C LEU A 671 -6.50 -21.75 -13.93
N ASN A 672 -6.68 -20.65 -13.17
CA ASN A 672 -5.68 -19.60 -13.01
C ASN A 672 -5.18 -19.01 -14.35
N GLN A 673 -6.03 -19.00 -15.39
CA GLN A 673 -5.80 -18.12 -16.53
C GLN A 673 -6.23 -16.70 -16.12
N GLY A 674 -5.24 -15.90 -15.75
CA GLY A 674 -5.42 -14.46 -15.60
C GLY A 674 -5.85 -13.83 -16.91
N LEU A 675 -6.46 -12.66 -16.79
CA LEU A 675 -7.12 -11.96 -17.89
C LEU A 675 -6.13 -11.62 -19.02
N GLU A 676 -4.82 -11.56 -18.72
CA GLU A 676 -3.74 -11.32 -19.68
C GLU A 676 -3.53 -12.42 -20.73
N ARG A 677 -4.12 -13.62 -20.52
CA ARG A 677 -3.92 -14.79 -21.38
C ARG A 677 -4.94 -14.95 -22.49
N PHE A 678 -6.04 -14.20 -22.44
CA PHE A 678 -7.03 -14.21 -23.50
C PHE A 678 -6.44 -13.52 -24.75
N SER A 679 -6.64 -14.13 -25.92
CA SER A 679 -6.16 -13.61 -27.21
C SER A 679 -6.95 -12.39 -27.65
N ASP A 680 -8.26 -12.42 -27.40
CA ASP A 680 -9.24 -11.45 -27.83
C ASP A 680 -9.83 -10.73 -26.60
N PRO A 681 -10.06 -9.41 -26.64
CA PRO A 681 -10.63 -8.68 -25.50
C PRO A 681 -12.02 -9.18 -25.14
N LEU A 682 -12.25 -9.46 -23.85
CA LEU A 682 -13.58 -9.79 -23.35
C LEU A 682 -14.44 -8.53 -23.28
N SER A 683 -15.64 -8.53 -23.87
CA SER A 683 -16.58 -7.41 -23.83
C SER A 683 -17.69 -7.64 -22.81
N PHE A 684 -18.01 -6.61 -22.03
CA PHE A 684 -19.02 -6.61 -20.98
C PHE A 684 -19.88 -5.34 -21.05
N THR A 685 -21.09 -5.43 -20.52
CA THR A 685 -22.02 -4.30 -20.38
C THR A 685 -22.48 -4.16 -18.93
N ALA A 686 -22.82 -2.93 -18.53
CA ALA A 686 -23.34 -2.66 -17.19
C ALA A 686 -24.66 -3.41 -16.89
N PRO A 687 -24.90 -3.81 -15.63
CA PRO A 687 -26.16 -4.42 -15.22
C PRO A 687 -27.32 -3.41 -15.18
N ASP A 688 -28.54 -3.91 -14.94
CA ASP A 688 -29.73 -3.08 -14.77
C ASP A 688 -29.58 -2.10 -13.60
N ARG A 689 -30.30 -0.97 -13.67
CA ARG A 689 -30.35 0.04 -12.60
C ARG A 689 -30.92 -0.56 -11.31
N GLY A 690 -30.25 -0.29 -10.19
CA GLY A 690 -30.72 -0.62 -8.84
C GLY A 690 -31.69 0.43 -8.28
N VAL A 691 -32.16 0.18 -7.06
CA VAL A 691 -33.06 1.05 -6.29
C VAL A 691 -32.27 1.98 -5.36
N ARG A 692 -31.05 1.60 -4.94
CA ARG A 692 -30.22 2.37 -4.00
C ARG A 692 -28.93 2.86 -4.64
N ALA A 693 -28.53 4.09 -4.36
CA ALA A 693 -27.23 4.63 -4.75
C ALA A 693 -26.08 3.97 -3.98
N ILE A 694 -25.00 3.63 -4.67
CA ILE A 694 -23.76 3.13 -4.07
C ILE A 694 -22.75 4.28 -4.01
N CYS A 695 -22.35 4.68 -2.81
CA CYS A 695 -21.32 5.71 -2.61
C CYS A 695 -19.90 5.13 -2.74
N ASP A 696 -19.71 3.90 -2.27
CA ASP A 696 -18.44 3.14 -2.27
C ASP A 696 -18.75 1.64 -2.15
N ALA A 697 -17.94 0.76 -2.72
CA ALA A 697 -18.14 -0.68 -2.64
C ALA A 697 -16.82 -1.45 -2.60
N VAL A 698 -16.78 -2.55 -1.85
CA VAL A 698 -15.63 -3.47 -1.79
C VAL A 698 -16.06 -4.94 -1.88
N PRO A 699 -15.27 -5.81 -2.52
CA PRO A 699 -15.44 -7.25 -2.42
C PRO A 699 -14.95 -7.72 -1.04
N LEU A 700 -15.72 -8.61 -0.42
CA LEU A 700 -15.35 -9.33 0.78
C LEU A 700 -14.77 -10.70 0.39
N THR A 701 -14.93 -11.72 1.23
CA THR A 701 -14.75 -13.12 0.83
C THR A 701 -16.03 -13.68 0.20
N ASP A 702 -15.92 -14.80 -0.50
CA ASP A 702 -17.08 -15.65 -0.90
C ASP A 702 -18.05 -15.01 -1.90
N GLY A 703 -17.60 -14.01 -2.67
CA GLY A 703 -18.48 -13.25 -3.58
C GLY A 703 -19.50 -12.35 -2.87
N ARG A 704 -19.30 -12.07 -1.57
CA ARG A 704 -20.04 -11.03 -0.85
C ARG A 704 -19.42 -9.66 -1.09
N TYR A 705 -20.20 -8.60 -0.95
CA TYR A 705 -19.74 -7.20 -1.05
C TYR A 705 -20.17 -6.41 0.18
N LEU A 706 -19.34 -5.46 0.62
CA LEU A 706 -19.74 -4.42 1.56
C LEU A 706 -19.98 -3.13 0.77
N LEU A 707 -21.19 -2.61 0.88
CA LEU A 707 -21.66 -1.43 0.16
C LEU A 707 -21.85 -0.26 1.13
N ALA A 708 -21.40 0.92 0.73
CA ALA A 708 -21.68 2.20 1.38
C ALA A 708 -22.89 2.84 0.69
N LEU A 709 -23.96 3.08 1.45
CA LEU A 709 -25.26 3.57 0.96
C LEU A 709 -25.54 5.00 1.45
N GLY A 710 -24.48 5.76 1.77
CA GLY A 710 -24.55 7.12 2.29
C GLY A 710 -25.20 7.16 3.67
N GLU A 711 -26.23 8.00 3.81
CA GLU A 711 -27.01 8.13 5.05
C GLU A 711 -27.86 6.88 5.36
N ALA A 712 -28.16 6.05 4.34
CA ALA A 712 -28.84 4.78 4.54
C ALA A 712 -27.94 3.69 5.16
N GLY A 713 -26.66 4.00 5.43
CA GLY A 713 -25.73 3.17 6.19
C GLY A 713 -24.81 2.30 5.34
N ALA A 714 -24.37 1.15 5.88
CA ALA A 714 -23.60 0.16 5.13
C ALA A 714 -24.31 -1.20 5.11
N SER A 715 -24.21 -1.96 4.01
CA SER A 715 -24.85 -3.27 3.88
C SER A 715 -23.88 -4.31 3.34
N VAL A 716 -23.91 -5.51 3.91
CA VAL A 716 -23.27 -6.69 3.33
C VAL A 716 -24.29 -7.39 2.45
N VAL A 717 -23.97 -7.53 1.15
CA VAL A 717 -24.80 -8.22 0.16
C VAL A 717 -24.12 -9.49 -0.34
N GLU A 718 -24.92 -10.48 -0.70
CA GLU A 718 -24.50 -11.70 -1.39
C GLU A 718 -24.35 -11.45 -2.90
N ALA A 719 -23.71 -12.38 -3.62
CA ALA A 719 -23.52 -12.31 -5.08
C ALA A 719 -24.84 -12.21 -5.88
N ASN A 720 -25.96 -12.62 -5.29
CA ASN A 720 -27.31 -12.52 -5.86
C ASN A 720 -27.97 -11.13 -5.63
N GLY A 721 -27.26 -10.18 -5.01
CA GLY A 721 -27.76 -8.84 -4.67
C GLY A 721 -28.58 -8.76 -3.37
N LYS A 722 -28.88 -9.89 -2.72
CA LYS A 722 -29.64 -9.95 -1.47
C LYS A 722 -28.81 -9.39 -0.31
N CYS A 723 -29.42 -8.53 0.50
CA CYS A 723 -28.81 -8.07 1.74
C CYS A 723 -28.73 -9.21 2.77
N ALA A 724 -27.50 -9.57 3.19
CA ALA A 724 -27.25 -10.54 4.25
C ALA A 724 -27.45 -9.92 5.64
N PHE A 725 -26.90 -8.71 5.85
CA PHE A 725 -27.14 -7.88 7.04
C PHE A 725 -26.74 -6.42 6.79
N HIS A 726 -27.22 -5.54 7.65
CA HIS A 726 -27.13 -4.10 7.50
C HIS A 726 -26.58 -3.44 8.78
N PHE A 727 -25.73 -2.43 8.61
CA PHE A 727 -25.19 -1.57 9.66
C PHE A 727 -25.83 -0.17 9.57
N PRO A 728 -26.63 0.25 10.56
CA PRO A 728 -27.30 1.56 10.57
C PRO A 728 -26.35 2.69 11.01
N VAL A 729 -25.15 2.75 10.41
CA VAL A 729 -24.16 3.82 10.63
C VAL A 729 -23.86 4.50 9.29
N PRO A 730 -24.04 5.83 9.15
CA PRO A 730 -23.80 6.53 7.89
C PRO A 730 -22.43 6.20 7.31
N THR A 731 -22.42 5.78 6.05
CA THR A 731 -21.22 5.30 5.36
C THR A 731 -21.22 5.82 3.94
N GLN A 732 -20.31 6.75 3.66
CA GLN A 732 -20.05 7.30 2.32
C GLN A 732 -18.77 6.70 1.74
N VAL A 733 -17.82 6.35 2.60
CA VAL A 733 -16.49 5.83 2.27
C VAL A 733 -16.21 4.60 3.14
N ILE A 734 -15.64 3.55 2.55
CA ILE A 734 -15.17 2.35 3.23
C ILE A 734 -13.64 2.34 3.23
N VAL A 735 -13.03 2.12 4.39
CA VAL A 735 -11.61 1.71 4.50
C VAL A 735 -11.59 0.22 4.85
N LEU A 736 -11.03 -0.63 3.99
CA LEU A 736 -11.11 -2.09 4.15
C LEU A 736 -9.89 -2.64 4.89
N GLY A 737 -10.12 -3.49 5.89
CA GLY A 737 -9.05 -4.23 6.56
C GLY A 737 -8.51 -5.36 5.67
N HIS A 738 -7.20 -5.63 5.68
CA HIS A 738 -6.59 -6.68 4.85
C HIS A 738 -7.23 -8.07 5.04
N SER A 739 -7.75 -8.37 6.23
CA SER A 739 -8.49 -9.61 6.52
C SER A 739 -9.84 -9.74 5.79
N ARG A 740 -10.38 -8.62 5.27
CA ARG A 740 -11.76 -8.46 4.77
C ARG A 740 -12.88 -8.85 5.76
N GLN A 741 -12.55 -8.99 7.04
CA GLN A 741 -13.49 -9.28 8.13
C GLN A 741 -13.78 -8.03 9.02
N VAL A 742 -13.04 -6.94 8.77
CA VAL A 742 -13.15 -5.68 9.49
C VAL A 742 -13.03 -4.53 8.48
N ALA A 743 -13.79 -3.46 8.68
CA ALA A 743 -13.72 -2.24 7.89
C ALA A 743 -13.90 -0.99 8.77
N LEU A 744 -13.58 0.20 8.24
CA LEU A 744 -14.04 1.47 8.79
C LEU A 744 -15.11 2.06 7.86
N ALA A 745 -16.22 2.46 8.45
CA ALA A 745 -17.24 3.29 7.82
C ALA A 745 -16.94 4.76 8.09
N LEU A 746 -16.79 5.55 7.03
CA LEU A 746 -16.51 6.98 7.08
C LEU A 746 -17.70 7.75 6.49
N ALA A 747 -18.15 8.80 7.19
CA ALA A 747 -19.13 9.76 6.68
C ALA A 747 -18.64 11.20 6.92
N ARG A 748 -18.66 12.01 5.86
CA ARG A 748 -18.24 13.42 5.91
C ARG A 748 -19.35 14.30 6.46
N ARG A 749 -18.95 15.29 7.28
CA ARG A 749 -19.81 16.29 7.92
C ARG A 749 -19.07 17.63 7.90
N GLY A 750 -19.24 18.40 6.84
CA GLY A 750 -18.40 19.58 6.59
C GLY A 750 -16.93 19.18 6.43
N ASP A 751 -16.07 19.65 7.33
CA ASP A 751 -14.62 19.39 7.30
C ASP A 751 -14.16 18.27 8.25
N VAL A 752 -15.11 17.61 8.94
CA VAL A 752 -14.84 16.44 9.78
C VAL A 752 -15.41 15.15 9.18
N TRP A 753 -14.81 14.03 9.59
CA TRP A 753 -15.23 12.67 9.27
C TRP A 753 -15.64 11.96 10.56
N ARG A 754 -16.87 11.43 10.59
CA ARG A 754 -17.27 10.43 11.60
C ARG A 754 -16.74 9.06 11.16
N ILE A 755 -16.18 8.30 12.11
CA ILE A 755 -15.49 7.04 11.85
C ILE A 755 -16.09 5.95 12.75
N CYS A 756 -16.65 4.91 12.15
CA CYS A 756 -17.13 3.72 12.86
C CYS A 756 -16.32 2.49 12.44
N LYS A 757 -15.86 1.66 13.40
CA LYS A 757 -15.32 0.33 13.10
C LYS A 757 -16.48 -0.63 12.84
N LEU A 758 -16.47 -1.33 11.72
CA LEU A 758 -17.38 -2.43 11.41
C LEU A 758 -16.66 -3.77 11.67
N ASP A 759 -17.24 -4.61 12.51
CA ASP A 759 -16.87 -6.01 12.68
C ASP A 759 -17.87 -6.86 11.88
N LEU A 760 -17.40 -7.48 10.79
CA LEU A 760 -18.25 -8.24 9.87
C LEU A 760 -18.54 -9.67 10.38
N VAL A 761 -17.80 -10.13 11.39
CA VAL A 761 -17.95 -11.45 12.01
C VAL A 761 -18.97 -11.40 13.12
N ASN A 762 -18.80 -10.47 14.07
CA ASN A 762 -19.75 -10.23 15.16
C ASN A 762 -20.95 -9.37 14.73
N ARG A 763 -20.94 -8.84 13.51
CA ARG A 763 -22.00 -7.99 12.92
C ARG A 763 -22.31 -6.77 13.78
N SER A 764 -21.27 -6.17 14.36
CA SER A 764 -21.35 -5.00 15.23
C SER A 764 -20.65 -3.79 14.62
N ALA A 765 -21.11 -2.60 14.99
CA ALA A 765 -20.48 -1.33 14.64
C ALA A 765 -20.13 -0.57 15.93
N SER A 766 -18.89 -0.11 16.03
CA SER A 766 -18.37 0.65 17.16
C SER A 766 -17.98 2.04 16.70
N ASP A 767 -18.62 3.08 17.25
CA ASP A 767 -18.25 4.47 16.97
C ASP A 767 -16.86 4.76 17.57
N LEU A 768 -15.96 5.29 16.75
CA LEU A 768 -14.62 5.71 17.17
C LEU A 768 -14.52 7.23 17.36
N GLY A 769 -15.56 7.97 17.00
CA GLY A 769 -15.64 9.43 17.09
C GLY A 769 -15.38 10.14 15.76
N VAL A 770 -14.92 11.39 15.87
CA VAL A 770 -14.89 12.36 14.78
C VAL A 770 -13.48 12.96 14.65
N LEU A 771 -12.90 12.92 13.45
CA LEU A 771 -11.58 13.52 13.14
C LEU A 771 -11.63 14.45 11.92
N MET A 772 -10.79 15.49 11.92
CA MET A 772 -10.46 16.24 10.70
C MET A 772 -9.37 15.51 9.92
N LEU A 773 -9.63 15.18 8.65
CA LEU A 773 -8.74 14.41 7.79
C LEU A 773 -8.68 15.06 6.40
N ASP A 774 -7.48 15.41 5.95
CA ASP A 774 -7.24 15.92 4.58
C ASP A 774 -6.94 14.76 3.61
N ALA A 775 -6.30 13.71 4.11
CA ALA A 775 -6.06 12.46 3.38
C ALA A 775 -6.06 11.25 4.33
N PHE A 776 -6.33 10.06 3.81
CA PHE A 776 -6.25 8.81 4.56
C PHE A 776 -5.99 7.61 3.63
N ALA A 777 -5.41 6.55 4.18
CA ALA A 777 -5.23 5.26 3.51
C ALA A 777 -6.60 4.59 3.24
N ARG A 778 -6.76 3.96 2.06
CA ARG A 778 -8.01 3.29 1.64
C ARG A 778 -8.08 1.83 2.09
N THR A 779 -6.97 1.27 2.55
CA THR A 779 -6.88 0.01 3.29
C THR A 779 -6.13 0.19 4.61
N PHE A 780 -6.17 -0.84 5.47
CA PHE A 780 -5.41 -0.90 6.72
C PHE A 780 -5.25 -2.35 7.20
N ASP A 781 -4.36 -2.60 8.17
CA ASP A 781 -4.09 -3.96 8.64
C ASP A 781 -5.16 -4.54 9.60
N GLY A 782 -6.24 -3.80 9.84
CA GLY A 782 -7.29 -4.11 10.83
C GLY A 782 -7.09 -3.44 12.20
N THR A 783 -5.92 -2.87 12.47
CA THR A 783 -5.58 -2.13 13.70
C THR A 783 -4.96 -0.76 13.44
N ALA A 784 -3.90 -0.67 12.63
CA ALA A 784 -3.11 0.53 12.39
C ALA A 784 -3.53 1.19 11.07
N TRP A 785 -4.24 2.32 11.14
CA TRP A 785 -4.72 3.06 9.97
C TRP A 785 -3.96 4.38 9.79
N THR A 786 -3.61 4.72 8.54
CA THR A 786 -2.86 5.95 8.22
C THR A 786 -3.78 7.10 7.86
N VAL A 787 -3.54 8.24 8.50
CA VAL A 787 -4.30 9.49 8.33
C VAL A 787 -3.35 10.68 8.17
N GLY A 788 -3.74 11.66 7.37
CA GLY A 788 -3.01 12.89 7.11
C GLY A 788 -3.86 14.13 7.40
N ARG A 789 -3.26 15.10 8.09
CA ARG A 789 -3.85 16.43 8.36
C ARG A 789 -2.76 17.50 8.24
N GLY A 790 -2.94 18.47 7.34
CA GLY A 790 -1.96 19.51 7.06
C GLY A 790 -0.59 18.94 6.76
N THR A 791 0.41 19.28 7.57
CA THR A 791 1.80 18.78 7.49
C THR A 791 2.07 17.58 8.40
N GLN A 792 1.03 16.95 8.96
CA GLN A 792 1.15 15.83 9.90
C GLN A 792 0.62 14.53 9.30
N LEU A 793 1.47 13.52 9.22
CA LEU A 793 1.10 12.14 8.90
C LEU A 793 1.08 11.33 10.20
N ARG A 794 -0.02 10.63 10.47
CA ARG A 794 -0.25 9.87 11.70
C ARG A 794 -0.74 8.47 11.39
N VAL A 795 -0.47 7.55 12.31
CA VAL A 795 -0.97 6.18 12.29
C VAL A 795 -1.66 5.94 13.61
N VAL A 796 -2.93 5.56 13.53
CA VAL A 796 -3.84 5.47 14.67
C VAL A 796 -4.27 4.02 14.92
N ASP A 797 -4.33 3.61 16.19
CA ASP A 797 -4.87 2.32 16.60
C ASP A 797 -6.40 2.40 16.70
N VAL A 798 -7.05 1.82 15.70
CA VAL A 798 -8.50 1.68 15.59
C VAL A 798 -9.09 0.91 16.78
N GLY A 799 -8.36 -0.04 17.36
CA GLY A 799 -8.77 -0.80 18.55
C GLY A 799 -8.62 -0.02 19.87
N ARG A 800 -7.86 1.08 19.87
CA ARG A 800 -7.56 1.91 21.06
C ARG A 800 -7.96 3.37 20.83
N ARG A 801 -9.23 3.61 20.46
CA ARG A 801 -9.83 4.95 20.29
C ARG A 801 -8.98 5.93 19.46
N LEU A 802 -8.32 5.42 18.41
CA LEU A 802 -7.48 6.19 17.50
C LEU A 802 -6.22 6.80 18.18
N GLU A 803 -5.71 6.15 19.24
CA GLU A 803 -4.39 6.43 19.83
C GLU A 803 -3.27 6.40 18.79
N THR A 804 -2.26 7.27 18.92
CA THR A 804 -1.19 7.41 17.91
C THR A 804 -0.09 6.36 18.10
N LEU A 805 0.00 5.40 17.19
CA LEU A 805 1.09 4.41 17.14
C LEU A 805 2.39 4.96 16.53
N TRP A 806 2.26 5.92 15.62
CA TRP A 806 3.39 6.55 14.92
C TRP A 806 2.95 7.88 14.29
N HIS A 807 3.87 8.84 14.16
CA HIS A 807 3.61 10.07 13.41
C HIS A 807 4.88 10.71 12.84
N VAL A 808 4.68 11.66 11.91
CA VAL A 808 5.65 12.63 11.43
C VAL A 808 4.94 13.99 11.37
N GLY A 809 5.34 14.94 12.22
CA GLY A 809 4.65 16.23 12.38
C GLY A 809 5.25 17.40 11.58
N ASP A 810 6.44 17.20 10.99
CA ASP A 810 7.29 18.22 10.39
C ASP A 810 7.44 18.06 8.86
N LEU A 811 6.38 17.63 8.17
CA LEU A 811 6.45 17.45 6.72
C LEU A 811 6.62 18.80 6.00
N PRO A 812 7.43 18.86 4.92
CA PRO A 812 7.76 20.10 4.22
C PRO A 812 6.61 20.71 3.39
N GLY A 813 5.42 20.09 3.41
CA GLY A 813 4.26 20.49 2.63
C GLY A 813 2.99 19.78 3.11
N GLN A 814 1.84 20.25 2.62
CA GLN A 814 0.54 19.69 2.98
C GLN A 814 0.34 18.32 2.33
N ILE A 815 -0.18 17.35 3.08
CA ILE A 815 -0.57 16.04 2.55
C ILE A 815 -1.84 16.23 1.73
N THR A 816 -1.81 15.83 0.47
CA THR A 816 -2.96 15.94 -0.45
C THR A 816 -3.54 14.58 -0.84
N SER A 817 -2.76 13.50 -0.77
CA SER A 817 -3.29 12.14 -0.89
C SER A 817 -2.32 11.07 -0.35
N ILE A 818 -2.88 9.90 -0.06
CA ILE A 818 -2.15 8.70 0.33
C ILE A 818 -2.56 7.57 -0.64
N ARG A 819 -1.60 6.73 -1.01
CA ARG A 819 -1.79 5.50 -1.80
C ARG A 819 -1.09 4.35 -1.10
N ASP A 820 -1.83 3.31 -0.78
CA ASP A 820 -1.39 2.18 0.04
C ASP A 820 -1.69 0.83 -0.62
N ASP A 821 -0.83 -0.14 -0.34
CA ASP A 821 -1.04 -1.58 -0.54
C ASP A 821 -0.57 -2.32 0.73
N GLU A 822 -0.67 -3.65 0.77
CA GLU A 822 -0.30 -4.43 1.98
C GLU A 822 1.18 -4.31 2.40
N HIS A 823 2.04 -3.73 1.55
CA HIS A 823 3.50 -3.71 1.70
C HIS A 823 4.13 -2.32 1.51
N ASN A 824 3.45 -1.38 0.88
CA ASN A 824 3.98 -0.07 0.51
C ASN A 824 2.96 1.05 0.77
N GLU A 825 3.47 2.22 1.12
CA GLU A 825 2.67 3.43 1.31
C GLU A 825 3.39 4.61 0.66
N SER A 826 2.69 5.31 -0.23
CA SER A 826 3.14 6.50 -0.95
C SER A 826 2.32 7.69 -0.52
N VAL A 827 3.01 8.73 -0.02
CA VAL A 827 2.40 9.94 0.53
C VAL A 827 2.77 11.13 -0.36
N PHE A 828 1.74 11.80 -0.88
CA PHE A 828 1.90 12.94 -1.77
C PHE A 828 1.79 14.26 -1.00
N LEU A 829 2.81 15.10 -1.13
CA LEU A 829 2.98 16.35 -0.39
C LEU A 829 3.09 17.53 -1.35
N GLN A 830 2.26 18.55 -1.15
CA GLN A 830 2.33 19.81 -1.89
C GLN A 830 3.08 20.87 -1.06
N THR A 831 4.24 21.33 -1.55
CA THR A 831 4.94 22.50 -1.00
C THR A 831 4.67 23.74 -1.88
N PRO A 832 4.97 24.96 -1.41
CA PRO A 832 4.87 26.18 -2.22
C PRO A 832 5.81 26.22 -3.43
N GLN A 833 6.90 25.43 -3.44
CA GLN A 833 7.89 25.43 -4.53
C GLN A 833 7.80 24.20 -5.44
N GLN A 834 7.39 23.04 -4.91
CA GLN A 834 7.37 21.77 -5.65
C GLN A 834 6.43 20.76 -4.99
N ALA A 835 6.01 19.75 -5.74
CA ALA A 835 5.36 18.58 -5.18
C ALA A 835 6.42 17.49 -4.84
N LEU A 836 6.20 16.74 -3.77
CA LEU A 836 7.09 15.67 -3.28
C LEU A 836 6.32 14.37 -3.09
N LEU A 837 6.98 13.25 -3.36
CA LEU A 837 6.47 11.90 -3.14
C LEU A 837 7.38 11.16 -2.16
N TRP A 838 6.81 10.71 -1.03
CA TRP A 838 7.53 10.00 0.02
C TRP A 838 7.05 8.55 0.09
N HIS A 839 8.00 7.62 0.17
CA HIS A 839 7.75 6.18 0.03
C HIS A 839 8.15 5.43 1.29
N TYR A 840 7.22 4.68 1.85
CA TYR A 840 7.38 3.88 3.06
C TYR A 840 7.15 2.40 2.76
N ARG A 841 7.92 1.54 3.44
CA ARG A 841 7.69 0.09 3.47
C ARG A 841 6.87 -0.28 4.70
N LEU A 842 5.76 -0.99 4.50
CA LEU A 842 4.91 -1.56 5.54
C LEU A 842 5.36 -3.00 5.88
N PRO A 843 5.08 -3.52 7.10
CA PRO A 843 4.39 -2.86 8.21
C PRO A 843 5.29 -1.92 9.04
N GLU A 844 6.61 -2.07 9.00
CA GLU A 844 7.60 -1.31 9.81
C GLU A 844 7.59 0.22 9.59
N ARG A 845 6.85 0.70 8.57
CA ARG A 845 6.78 2.10 8.12
C ARG A 845 8.15 2.72 7.92
N ARG A 846 9.06 1.95 7.31
CA ARG A 846 10.42 2.39 7.05
C ARG A 846 10.46 3.24 5.79
N LEU A 847 10.82 4.51 5.94
CA LEU A 847 11.00 5.43 4.82
C LEU A 847 12.13 4.93 3.89
N LEU A 848 11.77 4.59 2.66
CA LEU A 848 12.67 4.14 1.61
C LEU A 848 13.26 5.33 0.84
N ARG A 849 12.41 6.27 0.41
CA ARG A 849 12.78 7.36 -0.51
C ARG A 849 11.97 8.63 -0.28
N ARG A 850 12.56 9.77 -0.66
CA ARG A 850 11.92 11.09 -0.79
C ARG A 850 12.33 11.63 -2.15
N GLU A 851 11.40 11.72 -3.08
CA GLU A 851 11.68 12.13 -4.46
C GLU A 851 10.78 13.33 -4.80
N PRO A 852 11.28 14.37 -5.50
CA PRO A 852 10.40 15.38 -6.06
C PRO A 852 9.53 14.74 -7.15
N LEU A 853 8.28 15.19 -7.29
CA LEU A 853 7.44 14.73 -8.38
C LEU A 853 8.12 15.10 -9.73
N PRO A 854 8.18 14.18 -10.71
CA PRO A 854 8.77 14.47 -12.01
C PRO A 854 8.13 15.71 -12.65
N VAL A 855 8.95 16.63 -13.16
CA VAL A 855 8.43 17.80 -13.88
C VAL A 855 7.67 17.31 -15.11
N ARG A 856 6.41 17.77 -15.26
CA ARG A 856 5.58 17.45 -16.42
C ARG A 856 6.27 17.86 -17.72
N ARG A 857 6.29 16.94 -18.69
CA ARG A 857 6.81 17.14 -20.06
C ARG A 857 5.96 18.13 -20.85
N GLN A 858 4.66 18.16 -20.57
CA GLN A 858 3.69 19.01 -21.25
C GLN A 858 2.81 19.74 -20.22
N ALA A 859 2.42 20.99 -20.51
CA ALA A 859 1.66 21.80 -19.55
C ALA A 859 0.25 21.23 -19.26
N HIS A 860 -0.32 20.51 -20.22
CA HIS A 860 -1.65 19.91 -20.18
C HIS A 860 -1.65 18.43 -19.76
N SER A 861 -0.49 17.82 -19.47
CA SER A 861 -0.44 16.44 -19.00
C SER A 861 -0.91 16.31 -17.55
N TRP A 862 -1.46 15.14 -17.20
CA TRP A 862 -1.74 14.73 -15.83
C TRP A 862 -0.77 13.63 -15.40
N GLN A 863 -0.60 13.47 -14.08
CA GLN A 863 0.28 12.47 -13.48
C GLN A 863 -0.48 11.67 -12.44
N VAL A 864 -0.36 10.34 -12.50
CA VAL A 864 -0.99 9.40 -11.56
C VAL A 864 0.10 8.52 -10.96
N PHE A 865 -0.08 8.10 -9.70
CA PHE A 865 0.88 7.30 -8.94
C PHE A 865 0.22 6.13 -8.22
N ASP A 866 0.97 5.02 -8.12
CA ASP A 866 0.59 3.82 -7.38
C ASP A 866 1.16 3.81 -5.95
N ALA A 867 0.79 2.81 -5.14
CA ALA A 867 1.27 2.65 -3.77
C ALA A 867 2.79 2.38 -3.67
N VAL A 868 3.40 1.83 -4.72
CA VAL A 868 4.84 1.58 -4.84
C VAL A 868 5.62 2.87 -5.18
N GLY A 869 4.92 3.92 -5.64
CA GLY A 869 5.49 5.23 -5.96
C GLY A 869 5.76 5.48 -7.43
N ARG A 870 5.33 4.59 -8.33
CA ARG A 870 5.58 4.74 -9.77
C ARG A 870 4.70 5.86 -10.29
N THR A 871 5.32 6.91 -10.83
CA THR A 871 4.60 8.00 -11.49
C THR A 871 4.44 7.70 -12.97
N VAL A 872 3.20 7.78 -13.45
CA VAL A 872 2.84 7.68 -14.87
C VAL A 872 2.32 9.04 -15.33
N GLU A 873 2.94 9.61 -16.36
CA GLU A 873 2.50 10.85 -17.01
C GLU A 873 1.65 10.54 -18.23
N LEU A 874 0.59 11.32 -18.44
CA LEU A 874 -0.53 11.00 -19.32
C LEU A 874 -1.01 12.27 -20.04
N TRP A 875 -1.31 12.18 -21.33
CA TRP A 875 -2.04 13.21 -22.08
C TRP A 875 -2.73 12.60 -23.30
N ILE A 876 -3.69 13.32 -23.89
CA ILE A 876 -4.38 12.91 -25.11
C ILE A 876 -3.70 13.55 -26.31
N GLU A 877 -3.47 12.76 -27.35
CA GLU A 877 -3.00 13.21 -28.67
C GLU A 877 -4.14 13.00 -29.68
N ASP A 878 -4.63 14.09 -30.24
CA ASP A 878 -5.67 14.06 -31.27
C ASP A 878 -5.11 13.49 -32.57
N GLY A 879 -5.76 12.46 -33.12
CA GLY A 879 -5.43 11.92 -34.42
C GLY A 879 -5.98 12.81 -35.53
N VAL A 880 -5.13 13.20 -36.48
CA VAL A 880 -5.56 13.99 -37.66
C VAL A 880 -6.43 13.14 -38.61
N ASP A 881 -6.26 11.81 -38.61
CA ASP A 881 -7.00 10.81 -39.41
C ASP A 881 -7.30 9.49 -38.63
N ASP A 882 -7.15 9.46 -37.30
CA ASP A 882 -7.29 8.25 -36.45
C ASP A 882 -8.04 8.61 -35.15
N ASP A 883 -8.59 7.62 -34.46
CA ASP A 883 -9.17 7.82 -33.12
C ASP A 883 -8.14 8.50 -32.19
N PRO A 884 -8.55 9.47 -31.36
CA PRO A 884 -7.65 10.13 -30.41
C PRO A 884 -7.05 9.09 -29.46
N ALA A 885 -5.82 9.34 -29.02
CA ALA A 885 -5.05 8.34 -28.29
C ALA A 885 -4.50 8.88 -26.97
N LEU A 886 -4.61 8.06 -25.91
CA LEU A 886 -3.94 8.30 -24.65
C LEU A 886 -2.45 7.95 -24.81
N MET A 887 -1.62 8.96 -24.66
CA MET A 887 -0.17 8.81 -24.54
C MET A 887 0.20 8.58 -23.08
N VAL A 888 0.98 7.52 -22.83
CA VAL A 888 1.33 7.02 -21.49
C VAL A 888 2.84 6.94 -21.35
N TYR A 889 3.41 7.72 -20.43
CA TYR A 889 4.84 7.80 -20.19
C TYR A 889 5.21 7.31 -18.78
N GLU A 890 6.09 6.31 -18.72
CA GLU A 890 6.64 5.77 -17.47
C GLU A 890 8.17 5.82 -17.53
N GLY A 891 8.78 6.77 -16.83
CA GLY A 891 10.23 6.98 -16.88
C GLY A 891 10.69 7.37 -18.29
N VAL A 892 11.30 6.44 -19.02
CA VAL A 892 11.78 6.64 -20.41
C VAL A 892 10.85 5.98 -21.44
N THR A 893 10.03 5.01 -21.03
CA THR A 893 9.12 4.31 -21.95
C THR A 893 7.87 5.15 -22.24
N SER A 894 7.38 5.07 -23.47
CA SER A 894 6.18 5.74 -23.94
C SER A 894 5.31 4.75 -24.70
N LYS A 895 4.00 4.78 -24.46
CA LYS A 895 3.00 3.91 -25.08
C LYS A 895 1.81 4.74 -25.55
N ARG A 896 1.11 4.27 -26.59
CA ARG A 896 -0.04 4.93 -27.22
C ARG A 896 -1.22 3.97 -27.22
N TYR A 897 -2.32 4.36 -26.59
CA TYR A 897 -3.56 3.57 -26.55
C TYR A 897 -4.69 4.32 -27.24
N ARG A 898 -5.32 3.73 -28.26
CA ARG A 898 -6.49 4.32 -28.94
C ARG A 898 -7.69 4.39 -28.01
N LEU A 899 -8.44 5.48 -28.09
CA LEU A 899 -9.68 5.73 -27.37
C LEU A 899 -10.85 5.80 -28.39
N PRO A 900 -11.34 4.65 -28.89
CA PRO A 900 -12.29 4.61 -30.00
C PRO A 900 -13.60 5.30 -29.67
N GLY A 901 -13.93 6.33 -30.46
CA GLY A 901 -15.12 7.16 -30.26
C GLY A 901 -15.06 8.13 -29.08
N PHE A 902 -13.86 8.45 -28.55
CA PHE A 902 -13.73 9.40 -27.44
C PHE A 902 -14.18 10.82 -27.81
N ASN A 903 -15.02 11.42 -26.97
CA ASN A 903 -15.56 12.76 -27.16
C ASN A 903 -14.65 13.83 -26.52
N THR A 904 -13.88 14.53 -27.37
CA THR A 904 -12.92 15.60 -27.00
C THR A 904 -13.55 16.93 -26.59
N GLU A 905 -14.85 17.15 -26.82
CA GLU A 905 -15.55 18.40 -26.45
C GLU A 905 -15.96 18.45 -24.97
N SER A 906 -15.69 17.40 -24.19
CA SER A 906 -15.95 17.36 -22.74
C SER A 906 -14.81 17.93 -21.90
N ALA A 907 -15.15 18.62 -20.80
CA ALA A 907 -14.15 19.06 -19.82
C ALA A 907 -13.58 17.91 -18.96
N ASP A 908 -14.33 16.80 -18.83
CA ASP A 908 -13.93 15.48 -18.30
C ASP A 908 -15.05 14.47 -18.71
N PRO A 909 -14.91 13.12 -18.69
CA PRO A 909 -14.12 12.31 -17.75
C PRO A 909 -13.12 11.36 -18.43
N LEU A 910 -11.82 11.61 -18.28
CA LEU A 910 -10.81 10.56 -18.49
C LEU A 910 -10.32 10.04 -17.12
N HIS A 911 -10.82 8.87 -16.72
CA HIS A 911 -10.38 8.21 -15.50
C HIS A 911 -9.27 7.20 -15.81
N VAL A 912 -8.07 7.41 -15.24
CA VAL A 912 -6.92 6.49 -15.43
C VAL A 912 -6.47 5.92 -14.09
N TYR A 913 -6.55 4.59 -13.98
CA TYR A 913 -6.19 3.83 -12.78
C TYR A 913 -5.01 2.88 -13.09
N PRO A 914 -3.77 3.25 -12.74
CA PRO A 914 -2.65 2.32 -12.72
C PRO A 914 -2.73 1.44 -11.46
N PHE A 915 -2.75 0.12 -11.65
CA PHE A 915 -2.75 -0.84 -10.55
C PHE A 915 -1.87 -2.05 -10.88
N ALA A 916 -0.71 -2.15 -10.21
CA ALA A 916 0.29 -3.19 -10.48
C ALA A 916 0.63 -3.30 -11.99
N GLN A 917 0.32 -4.45 -12.61
CA GLN A 917 0.52 -4.71 -14.05
C GLN A 917 -0.67 -4.30 -14.94
N TRP A 918 -1.69 -3.67 -14.37
CA TRP A 918 -2.90 -3.23 -15.07
C TRP A 918 -2.95 -1.71 -15.18
N LEU A 919 -3.51 -1.26 -16.30
CA LEU A 919 -3.91 0.12 -16.54
C LEU A 919 -5.37 0.07 -16.97
N VAL A 920 -6.25 0.68 -16.17
CA VAL A 920 -7.67 0.81 -16.53
C VAL A 920 -7.97 2.24 -16.93
N ILE A 921 -8.59 2.42 -18.09
CA ILE A 921 -8.92 3.72 -18.68
C ILE A 921 -10.44 3.78 -18.89
N GLY A 922 -11.14 4.61 -18.12
CA GLY A 922 -12.54 4.97 -18.34
C GLY A 922 -12.62 6.27 -19.12
N PHE A 923 -13.40 6.31 -20.20
CA PHE A 923 -13.55 7.50 -21.04
C PHE A 923 -14.96 7.62 -21.64
N ARG A 924 -15.39 8.85 -21.96
CA ARG A 924 -16.70 9.13 -22.58
C ARG A 924 -16.71 8.82 -24.07
N VAL A 925 -17.75 8.13 -24.52
CA VAL A 925 -18.00 7.79 -25.94
C VAL A 925 -19.25 8.50 -26.50
N GLY A 926 -20.33 8.61 -25.71
CA GLY A 926 -21.57 9.30 -26.08
C GLY A 926 -21.91 10.46 -25.14
N GLU A 927 -23.14 10.97 -25.19
CA GLU A 927 -23.64 11.90 -24.16
C GLU A 927 -23.77 11.18 -22.80
N ASP A 928 -24.41 10.01 -22.80
CA ASP A 928 -24.71 9.19 -21.61
C ASP A 928 -23.89 7.88 -21.51
N GLU A 929 -22.86 7.69 -22.35
CA GLU A 929 -22.11 6.41 -22.45
C GLU A 929 -20.61 6.57 -22.19
N ALA A 930 -20.07 5.76 -21.28
CA ALA A 930 -18.65 5.59 -20.98
C ALA A 930 -18.16 4.19 -21.37
N ARG A 931 -16.88 4.08 -21.71
CA ARG A 931 -16.18 2.83 -22.00
C ARG A 931 -14.96 2.68 -21.10
N TRP A 932 -14.76 1.49 -20.58
CA TRP A 932 -13.68 1.13 -19.65
C TRP A 932 -12.77 0.07 -20.30
N HIS A 933 -11.53 0.44 -20.60
CA HIS A 933 -10.51 -0.43 -21.18
C HIS A 933 -9.60 -1.01 -20.08
N PHE A 934 -9.45 -2.33 -20.04
CA PHE A 934 -8.55 -3.05 -19.14
C PHE A 934 -7.31 -3.50 -19.91
N ILE A 935 -6.17 -2.84 -19.66
CA ILE A 935 -4.93 -3.05 -20.40
C ILE A 935 -3.86 -3.68 -19.51
N HIS A 936 -3.27 -4.79 -19.95
CA HIS A 936 -2.15 -5.42 -19.28
C HIS A 936 -0.83 -4.77 -19.72
N ARG A 937 -0.20 -4.02 -18.81
CA ARG A 937 0.93 -3.10 -19.07
C ARG A 937 2.18 -3.78 -19.60
N SER A 938 2.45 -5.03 -19.22
CA SER A 938 3.69 -5.73 -19.62
C SER A 938 3.57 -6.42 -20.98
N SER A 939 2.40 -6.97 -21.35
CA SER A 939 2.16 -7.51 -22.70
C SER A 939 1.64 -6.48 -23.71
N ASP A 940 1.24 -5.31 -23.22
CA ASP A 940 0.67 -4.20 -23.98
C ASP A 940 -0.64 -4.51 -24.71
N ARG A 941 -1.48 -5.36 -24.10
CA ARG A 941 -2.74 -5.83 -24.68
C ARG A 941 -3.93 -5.25 -23.94
N LEU A 942 -4.92 -4.82 -24.72
CA LEU A 942 -6.30 -4.70 -24.25
C LEU A 942 -6.85 -6.11 -23.99
N CYS A 943 -7.32 -6.38 -22.78
CA CYS A 943 -7.78 -7.71 -22.37
C CYS A 943 -9.27 -7.74 -22.01
N ALA A 944 -9.86 -6.61 -21.62
CA ALA A 944 -11.31 -6.46 -21.51
C ALA A 944 -11.79 -5.04 -21.82
N VAL A 945 -13.05 -4.94 -22.23
CA VAL A 945 -13.81 -3.71 -22.46
C VAL A 945 -15.11 -3.81 -21.66
N MET A 946 -15.50 -2.74 -20.99
CA MET A 946 -16.78 -2.62 -20.28
C MET A 946 -17.49 -1.34 -20.70
N ASP A 947 -18.68 -1.47 -21.30
CA ASP A 947 -19.54 -0.35 -21.65
C ASP A 947 -20.51 -0.03 -20.48
N TRP A 948 -20.51 1.23 -20.02
CA TRP A 948 -21.16 1.65 -18.78
C TRP A 948 -21.83 3.04 -18.91
N PRO A 949 -23.04 3.28 -18.37
CA PRO A 949 -23.68 4.60 -18.40
C PRO A 949 -22.87 5.68 -17.66
N LEU A 950 -22.76 6.89 -18.22
CA LEU A 950 -21.77 7.90 -17.81
C LEU A 950 -21.85 8.34 -16.33
N GLU A 951 -23.05 8.33 -15.74
CA GLU A 951 -23.31 8.96 -14.46
C GLU A 951 -22.53 8.34 -13.28
N HIS A 952 -21.53 9.08 -12.80
CA HIS A 952 -20.87 8.86 -11.50
C HIS A 952 -20.29 7.44 -11.31
N ALA A 953 -19.81 6.82 -12.38
CA ALA A 953 -19.17 5.51 -12.35
C ALA A 953 -17.82 5.58 -11.59
N GLN A 954 -17.68 4.80 -10.54
CA GLN A 954 -16.51 4.74 -9.67
C GLN A 954 -15.84 3.37 -9.73
N LEU A 955 -14.50 3.37 -9.78
CA LEU A 955 -13.68 2.16 -9.83
C LEU A 955 -12.90 1.96 -8.53
N ARG A 956 -12.87 0.73 -8.01
CA ARG A 956 -12.05 0.36 -6.85
C ARG A 956 -11.32 -0.97 -7.06
N PHE A 957 -10.02 -0.98 -6.76
CA PHE A 957 -9.21 -2.19 -6.70
C PHE A 957 -9.06 -2.68 -5.25
N VAL A 958 -9.14 -4.00 -5.05
CA VAL A 958 -8.86 -4.70 -3.79
C VAL A 958 -8.16 -6.02 -4.13
N GLY A 959 -6.84 -6.08 -3.97
CA GLY A 959 -6.06 -7.24 -4.45
C GLY A 959 -6.17 -7.40 -5.97
N SER A 960 -6.44 -8.60 -6.48
CA SER A 960 -6.68 -8.82 -7.91
C SER A 960 -8.11 -8.49 -8.37
N GLU A 961 -8.98 -8.01 -7.48
CA GLU A 961 -10.37 -7.73 -7.81
C GLU A 961 -10.58 -6.25 -8.08
N CYS A 962 -11.25 -5.97 -9.20
CA CYS A 962 -11.68 -4.66 -9.60
C CYS A 962 -13.21 -4.59 -9.54
N VAL A 963 -13.75 -3.57 -8.88
CA VAL A 963 -15.19 -3.31 -8.76
C VAL A 963 -15.51 -1.96 -9.40
N LEU A 964 -16.47 -1.97 -10.33
CA LEU A 964 -17.05 -0.79 -10.97
C LEU A 964 -18.49 -0.64 -10.45
N PHE A 965 -18.86 0.55 -9.97
CA PHE A 965 -20.19 0.79 -9.39
C PHE A 965 -20.64 2.24 -9.61
N ASP A 966 -21.95 2.51 -9.46
CA ASP A 966 -22.50 3.85 -9.65
C ASP A 966 -23.58 4.25 -8.63
N HIS A 967 -23.95 5.53 -8.65
CA HIS A 967 -25.04 6.09 -7.84
C HIS A 967 -26.44 5.68 -8.35
N GLN A 968 -26.52 4.91 -9.44
CA GLN A 968 -27.75 4.25 -9.90
C GLN A 968 -27.88 2.81 -9.36
N GLY A 969 -26.97 2.35 -8.49
CA GLY A 969 -27.08 1.06 -7.82
C GLY A 969 -26.59 -0.14 -8.63
N ARG A 970 -25.84 0.10 -9.71
CA ARG A 970 -25.15 -0.95 -10.46
C ARG A 970 -23.84 -1.31 -9.79
N LEU A 971 -23.49 -2.60 -9.80
CA LEU A 971 -22.16 -3.06 -9.44
C LEU A 971 -21.72 -4.20 -10.37
N TRP A 972 -20.49 -4.12 -10.86
CA TRP A 972 -19.81 -5.19 -11.58
C TRP A 972 -18.41 -5.42 -10.99
N GLN A 973 -17.98 -6.68 -11.01
CA GLN A 973 -16.67 -7.11 -10.54
C GLN A 973 -15.97 -7.94 -11.61
N ILE A 974 -14.65 -7.78 -11.73
CA ILE A 974 -13.74 -8.76 -12.34
C ILE A 974 -12.55 -9.08 -11.42
N ASP A 975 -12.24 -10.36 -11.23
CA ASP A 975 -10.94 -10.80 -10.69
C ASP A 975 -9.97 -10.99 -11.86
N VAL A 976 -9.01 -10.08 -12.02
CA VAL A 976 -8.07 -10.11 -13.16
C VAL A 976 -7.07 -11.27 -13.08
N ALA A 977 -6.91 -11.93 -11.92
CA ALA A 977 -6.05 -13.10 -11.77
C ALA A 977 -6.75 -14.43 -12.10
N ARG A 978 -8.09 -14.46 -12.05
CA ARG A 978 -8.91 -15.66 -12.31
C ARG A 978 -9.82 -15.53 -13.54
N SER A 979 -9.97 -14.33 -14.07
CA SER A 979 -10.91 -13.99 -15.16
C SER A 979 -12.38 -14.31 -14.84
N THR A 980 -12.73 -14.28 -13.56
CA THR A 980 -14.11 -14.47 -13.09
C THR A 980 -14.80 -13.13 -12.93
N THR A 981 -16.03 -13.02 -13.42
CA THR A 981 -16.85 -11.80 -13.32
C THR A 981 -18.14 -12.04 -12.55
N ALA A 982 -18.64 -10.99 -11.90
CA ALA A 982 -19.95 -10.96 -11.26
C ALA A 982 -20.61 -9.60 -11.50
N ALA A 983 -21.94 -9.55 -11.47
CA ALA A 983 -22.72 -8.32 -11.64
C ALA A 983 -23.97 -8.39 -10.75
N LEU A 984 -24.35 -7.27 -10.15
CA LEU A 984 -25.57 -7.14 -9.37
C LEU A 984 -26.17 -5.73 -9.48
N SER A 985 -27.47 -5.65 -9.18
CA SER A 985 -28.25 -4.43 -9.07
C SER A 985 -28.80 -4.36 -7.65
N VAL A 986 -28.46 -3.32 -6.89
CA VAL A 986 -28.82 -3.22 -5.46
C VAL A 986 -30.29 -2.86 -5.30
N GLN A 987 -31.05 -3.66 -4.54
CA GLN A 987 -32.48 -3.46 -4.25
C GLN A 987 -32.75 -2.68 -2.94
#